data_AF-A0A7V8VGZ0-F1
#
_entry.id   AF-A0A7V8VGZ0-F1
#
_cell.length_a   1.000
_cell.length_b   1.000
_cell.length_c   1.000
_cell.angle_alpha   90.00
_cell.angle_beta   90.00
_cell.angle_gamma   90.00
#
_symmetry.space_group_name_H-M   'P 1'
#
loop_
_entity.id
_entity.type
_entity.pdbx_description
1 polymer ?
#
loop_
_entity_poly.entity_id
_entity_poly.type
_entity_poly.pdbx_seq_one_letter_code
_entity_poly.pdbx_strand_id
1 'polypeptide(L)'
;MAAIVAQEAWEHLRWERDEREVEVVTFDVSGSPVNIFTEGLFAELRSLVERWERSLPRAVVFRSGKASGFLAGADVKQIQRLQTEEEVEAVLRAGQDLFTRLERLTCPTLAAIHGPCLGGGLEFALACRFRIARDDPSTRLGLPEVQLGLIPGWGGTQRLPRLIGWRRAVTMILEGSTLHARKAWEAGLVDAVYPPESWEAGIESFLADRLRDLPVPYPRRSLTDRLVDGTWAGRWWLLVQARKRLGIKAEHYPALLAALRAIEAGMRGGVEQGYAAEREEFRRVVFTPQSRRLIELFFAREKARKASTWVRAAVRPRAFQKAVVVGGGVMGSGIAQLLAVNGLSVVIKEIQPDLAAAARQRVEELTRAAVSKGVLPAAEAEAALQRLTATAEWGPAAGADLAIEAVVEKEEVKREVFRQLAEQLGAEAVLVSNTSALSITRLAEAVDQPPRVAGLHFFNPVHKMPLVEVVRTPFTSEEAIAALVELVRKVGKVPVVVNDSPGFVVNRILFPYLDEAVRLLREGIAAEAIDRAAVRFGMPMGPLELLDQIGVDIAADVSRTFAALAAEPSPTPEYFAAMVADGALGKKSGRGFYRYDGEKKKGVSPWGQVRGGEAVASVSDEEVENGLSELQQRLIYPMINEAARCLESGVAEEAWIIDLAMVLGTGFAPFRGGPLHTADALGIPRVVRELDVLQRRFGPRFTPAALLRMLASEERDFYPAASSERVPAGAAPAAQSSHPQEARP
;
A
#
# COMPACT_ATOMS: atom_id res chain seq x y z
N MET A 1 -9.55 40.66 -2.48
CA MET A 1 -8.17 40.39 -2.93
C MET A 1 -7.52 41.73 -3.21
N ALA A 2 -6.31 41.93 -2.70
CA ALA A 2 -5.52 43.12 -3.00
C ALA A 2 -5.12 43.15 -4.47
N ALA A 3 -4.95 44.34 -5.05
CA ALA A 3 -4.51 44.46 -6.44
C ALA A 3 -3.07 43.93 -6.61
N ILE A 4 -2.83 43.13 -7.65
CA ILE A 4 -1.48 42.66 -8.01
C ILE A 4 -0.72 43.81 -8.67
N VAL A 5 0.49 44.08 -8.17
CA VAL A 5 1.33 45.20 -8.61
C VAL A 5 2.58 44.71 -9.36
N ALA A 6 3.01 43.47 -9.11
CA ALA A 6 4.06 42.80 -9.88
C ALA A 6 3.79 41.30 -10.00
N GLN A 7 4.24 40.69 -11.09
CA GLN A 7 4.13 39.24 -11.31
C GLN A 7 5.29 38.73 -12.16
N GLU A 8 5.70 37.49 -11.94
CA GLU A 8 6.78 36.80 -12.66
C GLU A 8 6.38 35.32 -12.78
N ALA A 9 6.37 34.79 -14.00
CA ALA A 9 6.08 33.39 -14.26
C ALA A 9 7.39 32.65 -14.53
N TRP A 10 7.61 31.58 -13.77
CA TRP A 10 8.75 30.69 -13.89
C TRP A 10 8.26 29.35 -14.48
N GLU A 11 9.14 28.37 -14.67
CA GLU A 11 8.76 27.08 -15.24
C GLU A 11 7.94 26.25 -14.25
N HIS A 12 8.27 26.30 -12.96
CA HIS A 12 7.63 25.46 -11.94
C HIS A 12 6.87 26.24 -10.86
N LEU A 13 6.94 27.57 -10.87
CA LEU A 13 6.17 28.43 -9.98
C LEU A 13 5.70 29.72 -10.66
N ARG A 14 4.66 30.32 -10.08
CA ARG A 14 4.24 31.70 -10.38
C ARG A 14 4.42 32.54 -9.13
N TRP A 15 4.99 33.71 -9.30
CA TRP A 15 5.22 34.69 -8.24
C TRP A 15 4.39 35.94 -8.52
N GLU A 16 3.69 36.43 -7.50
CA GLU A 16 2.84 37.63 -7.55
C GLU A 16 3.11 38.48 -6.31
N ARG A 17 3.10 39.81 -6.44
CA ARG A 17 3.18 40.76 -5.32
C ARG A 17 1.98 41.70 -5.35
N ASP A 18 1.31 41.84 -4.21
CA ASP A 18 0.15 42.72 -4.07
C ASP A 18 0.50 44.13 -3.53
N GLU A 19 -0.50 45.02 -3.50
CA GLU A 19 -0.36 46.40 -3.02
C GLU A 19 -0.04 46.52 -1.52
N ARG A 20 -0.20 45.42 -0.76
CA ARG A 20 0.15 45.33 0.66
C ARG A 20 1.60 44.87 0.85
N GLU A 21 2.35 44.69 -0.24
CA GLU A 21 3.69 44.10 -0.28
C GLU A 21 3.74 42.64 0.22
N VAL A 22 2.62 41.93 0.10
CA VAL A 22 2.58 40.48 0.30
C VAL A 22 2.94 39.80 -1.00
N GLU A 23 3.78 38.77 -0.92
CA GLU A 23 4.17 37.95 -2.07
C GLU A 23 3.48 36.58 -2.02
N VAL A 24 2.90 36.17 -3.14
CA VAL A 24 2.20 34.89 -3.30
C VAL A 24 3.00 34.04 -4.28
N VAL A 25 3.42 32.86 -3.82
CA VAL A 25 4.10 31.85 -4.62
C VAL A 25 3.14 30.70 -4.86
N THR A 26 2.77 30.50 -6.12
CA THR A 26 1.89 29.42 -6.56
C THR A 26 2.72 28.34 -7.25
N PHE A 27 2.86 27.18 -6.60
CA PHE A 27 3.54 26.02 -7.18
C PHE A 27 2.73 25.43 -8.33
N ASP A 28 3.37 25.27 -9.49
CA ASP A 28 2.76 24.70 -10.69
C ASP A 28 3.82 23.99 -11.53
N VAL A 29 4.30 22.84 -11.03
CA VAL A 29 5.48 22.15 -11.59
C VAL A 29 5.18 21.67 -13.01
N SER A 30 5.80 22.27 -14.03
CA SER A 30 5.68 21.84 -15.42
C SER A 30 5.95 20.34 -15.63
N GLY A 31 5.24 19.72 -16.57
CA GLY A 31 5.45 18.32 -16.98
C GLY A 31 4.98 17.24 -15.98
N SER A 32 4.38 17.61 -14.85
CA SER A 32 3.87 16.66 -13.84
C SER A 32 2.39 16.89 -13.55
N PRO A 33 1.56 15.86 -13.31
CA PRO A 33 0.16 16.05 -12.88
C PRO A 33 0.02 16.49 -11.42
N VAL A 34 1.11 16.39 -10.64
CA VAL A 34 1.18 16.76 -9.22
C VAL A 34 2.38 17.67 -8.98
N ASN A 35 2.35 18.47 -7.91
CA ASN A 35 3.52 19.22 -7.51
C ASN A 35 4.45 18.32 -6.69
N ILE A 36 5.70 18.24 -7.09
CA ILE A 36 6.78 17.49 -6.43
C ILE A 36 8.05 18.35 -6.44
N PHE A 37 8.94 18.09 -5.49
CA PHE A 37 10.24 18.75 -5.47
C PHE A 37 11.17 18.15 -6.54
N THR A 38 11.25 18.84 -7.68
CA THR A 38 12.24 18.62 -8.73
C THR A 38 13.45 19.53 -8.51
N GLU A 39 14.57 19.23 -9.18
CA GLU A 39 15.75 20.10 -9.20
C GLU A 39 15.42 21.52 -9.68
N GLY A 40 14.60 21.62 -10.73
CA GLY A 40 14.11 22.89 -11.26
C GLY A 40 13.37 23.69 -10.19
N LEU A 41 12.34 23.10 -9.56
CA LEU A 41 11.58 23.78 -8.51
C LEU A 41 12.50 24.23 -7.34
N PHE A 42 13.48 23.41 -6.97
CA PHE A 42 14.47 23.77 -5.94
C PHE A 42 15.30 25.00 -6.32
N ALA A 43 15.74 25.10 -7.57
CA ALA A 43 16.52 26.24 -8.06
C ALA A 43 15.69 27.53 -8.08
N GLU A 44 14.44 27.46 -8.53
CA GLU A 44 13.52 28.60 -8.56
C GLU A 44 13.22 29.11 -7.14
N LEU A 45 12.87 28.19 -6.22
CA LEU A 45 12.59 28.53 -4.82
C LEU A 45 13.83 29.10 -4.12
N ARG A 46 15.02 28.57 -4.39
CA ARG A 46 16.29 29.12 -3.85
C ARG A 46 16.49 30.57 -4.28
N SER A 47 16.23 30.87 -5.55
CA SER A 47 16.36 32.22 -6.10
C SER A 47 15.40 33.21 -5.44
N LEU A 48 14.17 32.78 -5.13
CA LEU A 48 13.21 33.58 -4.35
C LEU A 48 13.66 33.80 -2.91
N VAL A 49 14.14 32.76 -2.23
CA VAL A 49 14.66 32.90 -0.85
C VAL A 49 15.85 33.86 -0.81
N GLU A 50 16.76 33.78 -1.77
CA GLU A 50 17.88 34.74 -1.93
C GLU A 50 17.41 36.18 -2.15
N ARG A 51 16.31 36.36 -2.89
CA ARG A 51 15.67 37.66 -3.08
C ARG A 51 15.12 38.20 -1.76
N TRP A 52 14.42 37.37 -0.98
CA TRP A 52 13.82 37.75 0.30
C TRP A 52 14.85 38.03 1.40
N GLU A 53 15.98 37.33 1.40
CA GLU A 53 17.09 37.62 2.33
C GLU A 53 17.70 39.01 2.11
N ARG A 54 17.61 39.56 0.89
CA ARG A 54 18.10 40.92 0.56
C ARG A 54 17.04 41.99 0.79
N SER A 55 15.77 41.66 0.51
CA SER A 55 14.63 42.56 0.65
C SER A 55 13.42 41.78 1.13
N LEU A 56 13.17 41.83 2.43
CA LEU A 56 12.05 41.11 3.03
C LEU A 56 10.70 41.66 2.54
N PRO A 57 9.80 40.82 2.04
CA PRO A 57 8.42 41.21 1.79
C PRO A 57 7.67 41.36 3.13
N ARG A 58 6.47 41.93 3.08
CA ARG A 58 5.64 42.05 4.28
C ARG A 58 5.16 40.69 4.79
N ALA A 59 4.87 39.77 3.88
CA ALA A 59 4.62 38.35 4.15
C ALA A 59 4.77 37.53 2.86
N VAL A 60 4.91 36.21 2.99
CA VAL A 60 4.93 35.26 1.87
C VAL A 60 3.84 34.21 2.05
N VAL A 61 3.04 33.96 1.00
CA VAL A 61 2.04 32.88 0.95
C VAL A 61 2.41 31.87 -0.10
N PHE A 62 2.55 30.60 0.30
CA PHE A 62 2.75 29.48 -0.59
C PHE A 62 1.43 28.75 -0.81
N ARG A 63 1.06 28.54 -2.07
CA ARG A 63 -0.12 27.76 -2.47
C ARG A 63 0.19 26.92 -3.69
N SER A 64 -0.76 26.07 -4.09
CA SER A 64 -0.63 25.27 -5.30
C SER A 64 -1.60 25.74 -6.39
N GLY A 65 -1.12 25.75 -7.63
CA GLY A 65 -1.92 25.99 -8.83
C GLY A 65 -2.61 24.72 -9.34
N LYS A 66 -2.28 23.54 -8.80
CA LYS A 66 -2.82 22.26 -9.25
C LYS A 66 -4.02 21.82 -8.44
N ALA A 67 -5.07 21.39 -9.13
CA ALA A 67 -6.25 20.80 -8.49
C ALA A 67 -5.92 19.51 -7.70
N SER A 68 -4.85 18.81 -8.07
CA SER A 68 -4.43 17.56 -7.45
C SER A 68 -3.89 17.71 -6.03
N GLY A 69 -3.45 18.90 -5.62
CA GLY A 69 -3.08 19.22 -4.24
C GLY A 69 -1.83 20.10 -4.12
N PHE A 70 -1.34 20.25 -2.88
CA PHE A 70 -0.28 21.18 -2.51
C PHE A 70 1.10 20.75 -3.03
N LEU A 71 1.74 19.79 -2.35
CA LEU A 71 3.05 19.21 -2.67
C LEU A 71 3.08 17.75 -2.21
N ALA A 72 3.20 16.82 -3.15
CA ALA A 72 3.10 15.38 -2.90
C ALA A 72 4.42 14.74 -2.37
N GLY A 73 5.50 15.52 -2.26
CA GLY A 73 6.79 15.09 -1.74
C GLY A 73 7.95 15.32 -2.69
N ALA A 74 9.05 14.63 -2.43
CA ALA A 74 10.20 14.56 -3.32
C ALA A 74 9.89 13.71 -4.56
N ASP A 75 10.63 13.93 -5.65
CA ASP A 75 10.55 13.03 -6.81
C ASP A 75 11.23 11.68 -6.49
N VAL A 76 10.39 10.67 -6.21
CA VAL A 76 10.85 9.30 -5.94
C VAL A 76 11.67 8.73 -7.10
N LYS A 77 11.43 9.17 -8.35
CA LYS A 77 12.23 8.73 -9.51
C LYS A 77 13.64 9.31 -9.46
N GLN A 78 13.80 10.54 -8.97
CA GLN A 78 15.13 11.10 -8.76
C GLN A 78 15.87 10.35 -7.67
N ILE A 79 15.21 10.03 -6.55
CA ILE A 79 15.81 9.23 -5.48
C ILE A 79 16.32 7.87 -6.00
N GLN A 80 15.54 7.19 -6.84
CA GLN A 80 15.93 5.90 -7.43
C GLN A 80 17.15 6.01 -8.37
N ARG A 81 17.37 7.19 -8.96
CA ARG A 81 18.51 7.44 -9.87
C ARG A 81 19.80 7.75 -9.14
N LEU A 82 19.75 8.15 -7.86
CA LEU A 82 20.95 8.39 -7.06
C LEU A 82 21.79 7.12 -6.98
N GLN A 83 23.08 7.21 -7.27
CA GLN A 83 23.99 6.06 -7.27
C GLN A 83 25.04 6.13 -6.18
N THR A 84 25.42 7.34 -5.75
CA THR A 84 26.54 7.57 -4.82
C THR A 84 26.08 8.24 -3.53
N GLU A 85 26.81 8.00 -2.43
CA GLU A 85 26.51 8.62 -1.15
C GLU A 85 26.74 10.14 -1.17
N GLU A 86 27.67 10.62 -2.00
CA GLU A 86 27.98 12.02 -2.20
C GLU A 86 26.82 12.77 -2.86
N GLU A 87 26.20 12.17 -3.89
CA GLU A 87 24.99 12.71 -4.53
C GLU A 87 23.85 12.84 -3.52
N VAL A 88 23.64 11.79 -2.70
CA VAL A 88 22.61 11.79 -1.66
C VAL A 88 22.88 12.90 -0.64
N GLU A 89 24.10 13.01 -0.11
CA GLU A 89 24.46 14.06 0.85
C GLU A 89 24.23 15.47 0.27
N ALA A 90 24.62 15.69 -0.99
CA ALA A 90 24.45 16.97 -1.65
C ALA A 90 22.98 17.38 -1.77
N VAL A 91 22.10 16.45 -2.18
CA VAL A 91 20.66 16.70 -2.29
C VAL A 91 20.02 16.96 -0.93
N LEU A 92 20.36 16.15 0.08
CA LEU A 92 19.80 16.30 1.42
C LEU A 92 20.24 17.61 2.07
N ARG A 93 21.53 17.95 1.97
CA ARG A 93 22.09 19.20 2.49
C ARG A 93 21.47 20.41 1.79
N ALA A 94 21.39 20.39 0.46
CA ALA A 94 20.79 21.48 -0.30
C ALA A 94 19.34 21.76 0.13
N GLY A 95 18.53 20.71 0.34
CA GLY A 95 17.15 20.85 0.80
C GLY A 95 17.05 21.36 2.25
N GLN A 96 17.83 20.79 3.18
CA GLN A 96 17.86 21.24 4.58
C GLN A 96 18.33 22.69 4.70
N ASP A 97 19.36 23.10 3.95
CA ASP A 97 19.88 24.47 3.92
C ASP A 97 18.82 25.44 3.42
N LEU A 98 18.15 25.12 2.30
CA LEU A 98 17.09 25.96 1.75
C LEU A 98 15.93 26.14 2.72
N PHE A 99 15.44 25.06 3.34
CA PHE A 99 14.32 25.13 4.28
C PHE A 99 14.71 25.84 5.56
N THR A 100 15.96 25.71 6.02
CA THR A 100 16.48 26.45 7.17
C THR A 100 16.58 27.95 6.87
N ARG A 101 16.97 28.33 5.65
CA ARG A 101 16.99 29.74 5.22
C ARG A 101 15.58 30.33 5.19
N LEU A 102 14.60 29.58 4.66
CA LEU A 102 13.19 29.96 4.68
C LEU A 102 12.66 30.15 6.12
N GLU A 103 12.99 29.22 7.02
CA GLU A 103 12.60 29.26 8.43
C GLU A 103 13.19 30.47 9.19
N ARG A 104 14.35 30.97 8.76
CA ARG A 104 15.03 32.14 9.35
C ARG A 104 14.49 33.48 8.88
N LEU A 105 13.64 33.53 7.86
CA LEU A 105 13.01 34.77 7.42
C LEU A 105 12.18 35.37 8.56
N THR A 106 12.36 36.66 8.82
CA THR A 106 11.65 37.35 9.91
C THR A 106 10.22 37.76 9.51
N CYS A 107 9.91 37.80 8.22
CA CYS A 107 8.55 38.04 7.73
C CYS A 107 7.66 36.79 7.95
N PRO A 108 6.34 36.95 8.16
CA PRO A 108 5.40 35.84 8.17
C PRO A 108 5.43 35.02 6.87
N THR A 109 5.58 33.70 6.98
CA THR A 109 5.45 32.75 5.86
C THR A 109 4.27 31.80 6.12
N LEU A 110 3.38 31.64 5.14
CA LEU A 110 2.15 30.85 5.24
C LEU A 110 2.10 29.77 4.17
N ALA A 111 1.95 28.50 4.57
CA ALA A 111 1.59 27.40 3.67
C ALA A 111 0.07 27.21 3.64
N ALA A 112 -0.56 27.51 2.49
CA ALA A 112 -1.98 27.28 2.25
C ALA A 112 -2.19 25.92 1.56
N ILE A 113 -2.60 24.92 2.33
CA ILE A 113 -2.56 23.51 1.95
C ILE A 113 -3.94 23.00 1.54
N HIS A 114 -4.07 22.54 0.29
CA HIS A 114 -5.18 21.68 -0.15
C HIS A 114 -4.66 20.37 -0.74
N GLY A 115 -5.43 19.29 -0.65
CA GLY A 115 -5.01 17.99 -1.17
C GLY A 115 -3.76 17.43 -0.46
N PRO A 116 -2.97 16.56 -1.12
CA PRO A 116 -1.78 15.97 -0.52
C PRO A 116 -0.67 17.00 -0.20
N CYS A 117 -0.18 16.94 1.04
CA CYS A 117 1.02 17.60 1.55
C CYS A 117 1.87 16.53 2.26
N LEU A 118 2.67 15.80 1.49
CA LEU A 118 3.30 14.56 1.92
C LEU A 118 4.82 14.65 1.82
N GLY A 119 5.50 13.95 2.72
CA GLY A 119 6.96 13.85 2.77
C GLY A 119 7.64 15.21 2.70
N GLY A 120 8.54 15.39 1.72
CA GLY A 120 9.19 16.68 1.45
C GLY A 120 8.25 17.89 1.33
N GLY A 121 7.02 17.69 0.86
CA GLY A 121 5.97 18.73 0.83
C GLY A 121 5.55 19.19 2.23
N LEU A 122 5.45 18.26 3.18
CA LEU A 122 5.22 18.59 4.58
C LEU A 122 6.48 19.15 5.24
N GLU A 123 7.68 18.65 4.90
CA GLU A 123 8.93 19.21 5.41
C GLU A 123 9.11 20.68 5.02
N PHE A 124 8.72 21.05 3.80
CA PHE A 124 8.63 22.44 3.36
C PHE A 124 7.60 23.25 4.15
N ALA A 125 6.38 22.71 4.31
CA ALA A 125 5.32 23.39 5.07
C ALA A 125 5.69 23.56 6.57
N LEU A 126 6.49 22.64 7.12
CA LEU A 126 7.04 22.72 8.48
C LEU A 126 8.11 23.82 8.61
N ALA A 127 8.80 24.19 7.53
CA ALA A 127 9.73 25.31 7.49
C ALA A 127 9.04 26.68 7.40
N CYS A 128 7.77 26.71 6.97
CA CYS A 128 6.95 27.92 7.03
C CYS A 128 6.57 28.26 8.48
N ARG A 129 6.27 29.53 8.77
CA ARG A 129 5.84 29.96 10.11
C ARG A 129 4.43 29.46 10.43
N PHE A 130 3.53 29.57 9.45
CA PHE A 130 2.14 29.19 9.58
C PHE A 130 1.71 28.18 8.51
N ARG A 131 0.72 27.34 8.83
CA ARG A 131 0.10 26.36 7.94
C ARG A 131 -1.41 26.42 8.12
N ILE A 132 -2.17 26.48 7.03
CA ILE A 132 -3.62 26.32 7.05
C ILE A 132 -4.01 25.22 6.09
N ALA A 133 -5.08 24.49 6.39
CA ALA A 133 -5.51 23.34 5.58
C ALA A 133 -6.97 23.45 5.15
N ARG A 134 -7.25 23.07 3.89
CA ARG A 134 -8.62 22.98 3.37
C ARG A 134 -9.28 21.70 3.87
N ASP A 135 -10.48 21.83 4.47
CA ASP A 135 -11.26 20.71 4.99
C ASP A 135 -11.92 19.91 3.87
N ASP A 136 -11.11 19.10 3.18
CA ASP A 136 -11.53 18.30 2.04
C ASP A 136 -11.07 16.84 2.21
N PRO A 137 -11.85 15.84 1.75
CA PRO A 137 -11.47 14.44 1.80
C PRO A 137 -10.18 14.10 1.06
N SER A 138 -9.67 14.93 0.14
CA SER A 138 -8.36 14.75 -0.49
C SER A 138 -7.20 15.31 0.33
N THR A 139 -7.46 16.21 1.30
CA THR A 139 -6.39 16.87 2.08
C THR A 139 -5.76 15.89 3.07
N ARG A 140 -4.48 15.57 2.86
CA ARG A 140 -3.69 14.64 3.69
C ARG A 140 -2.31 15.23 3.98
N LEU A 141 -1.96 15.29 5.26
CA LEU A 141 -0.65 15.75 5.71
C LEU A 141 0.11 14.61 6.38
N GLY A 142 1.33 14.31 5.94
CA GLY A 142 2.08 13.15 6.46
C GLY A 142 3.55 13.08 6.07
N LEU A 143 4.30 12.25 6.79
CA LEU A 143 5.68 11.86 6.46
C LEU A 143 5.72 10.34 6.18
N PRO A 144 5.34 9.89 4.97
CA PRO A 144 5.20 8.47 4.64
C PRO A 144 6.52 7.80 4.19
N GLU A 145 7.68 8.43 4.35
CA GLU A 145 8.98 7.99 3.83
C GLU A 145 9.34 6.55 4.25
N VAL A 146 8.97 6.14 5.47
CA VAL A 146 9.21 4.79 5.96
C VAL A 146 8.48 3.70 5.15
N GLN A 147 7.40 4.06 4.44
CA GLN A 147 6.69 3.15 3.53
C GLN A 147 7.51 2.85 2.26
N LEU A 148 8.48 3.71 1.94
CA LEU A 148 9.46 3.53 0.86
C LEU A 148 10.79 2.97 1.37
N GLY A 149 10.88 2.60 2.65
CA GLY A 149 12.15 2.21 3.27
C GLY A 149 13.13 3.36 3.44
N LEU A 150 12.63 4.60 3.48
CA LEU A 150 13.41 5.82 3.67
C LEU A 150 13.01 6.52 4.97
N ILE A 151 13.67 7.63 5.28
CA ILE A 151 13.29 8.51 6.39
C ILE A 151 13.07 9.94 5.86
N PRO A 152 12.37 10.82 6.58
CA PRO A 152 12.34 12.24 6.23
C PRO A 152 13.76 12.80 6.14
N GLY A 153 14.06 13.57 5.09
CA GLY A 153 15.43 13.95 4.72
C GLY A 153 15.71 15.45 4.69
N TRP A 154 14.67 16.28 4.77
CA TRP A 154 14.77 17.74 4.75
C TRP A 154 14.28 18.39 6.04
N GLY A 155 14.49 17.70 7.16
CA GLY A 155 14.28 18.19 8.51
C GLY A 155 12.98 17.73 9.17
N GLY A 156 12.23 16.84 8.55
CA GLY A 156 10.98 16.30 9.09
C GLY A 156 11.16 15.58 10.43
N THR A 157 12.28 14.88 10.63
CA THR A 157 12.58 14.22 11.92
C THR A 157 12.88 15.22 13.03
N GLN A 158 13.11 16.50 12.68
CA GLN A 158 13.47 17.55 13.62
C GLN A 158 12.35 18.56 13.85
N ARG A 159 11.72 19.06 12.79
CA ARG A 159 10.67 20.09 12.88
C ARG A 159 9.36 19.52 13.42
N LEU A 160 8.95 18.34 12.94
CA LEU A 160 7.66 17.75 13.33
C LEU A 160 7.57 17.46 14.84
N PRO A 161 8.54 16.80 15.50
CA PRO A 161 8.46 16.56 16.94
C PRO A 161 8.41 17.83 17.80
N ARG A 162 9.05 18.90 17.34
CA ARG A 162 9.04 20.20 18.04
C ARG A 162 7.69 20.90 17.89
N LEU A 163 7.04 20.75 16.74
CA LEU A 163 5.73 21.33 16.46
C LEU A 163 4.58 20.60 17.17
N ILE A 164 4.46 19.28 16.98
CA ILE A 164 3.29 18.51 17.46
C ILE A 164 3.55 17.65 18.71
N GLY A 165 4.78 17.70 19.24
CA GLY A 165 5.21 16.86 20.37
C GLY A 165 5.87 15.55 19.93
N TRP A 166 6.78 15.04 20.75
CA TRP A 166 7.62 13.89 20.39
C TRP A 166 6.80 12.62 20.25
N ARG A 167 5.85 12.37 21.17
CA ARG A 167 5.02 11.17 21.13
C ARG A 167 4.24 11.05 19.82
N ARG A 168 3.57 12.13 19.41
CA ARG A 168 2.75 12.16 18.18
C ARG A 168 3.63 12.04 16.94
N ALA A 169 4.74 12.79 16.89
CA ALA A 169 5.63 12.78 15.73
C ALA A 169 6.34 11.43 15.55
N VAL A 170 6.83 10.80 16.62
CA VAL A 170 7.44 9.46 16.54
C VAL A 170 6.44 8.45 16.01
N THR A 171 5.20 8.44 16.50
CA THR A 171 4.15 7.57 15.97
C THR A 171 3.88 7.87 14.49
N MET A 172 3.71 9.15 14.14
CA MET A 172 3.40 9.57 12.77
C MET A 172 4.49 9.17 11.77
N ILE A 173 5.77 9.37 12.12
CA ILE A 173 6.93 9.03 11.29
C ILE A 173 7.09 7.52 11.18
N LEU A 174 7.03 6.76 12.29
CA LEU A 174 7.27 5.31 12.26
C LEU A 174 6.13 4.52 11.61
N GLU A 175 4.90 5.03 11.65
CA GLU A 175 3.76 4.42 10.96
C GLU A 175 3.63 4.92 9.51
N GLY A 176 4.36 5.98 9.14
CA GLY A 176 4.17 6.67 7.87
C GLY A 176 2.73 7.16 7.67
N SER A 177 2.06 7.54 8.77
CA SER A 177 0.63 7.84 8.77
C SER A 177 0.35 9.28 8.29
N THR A 178 -0.86 9.48 7.77
CA THR A 178 -1.32 10.79 7.31
C THR A 178 -2.51 11.25 8.14
N LEU A 179 -2.62 12.57 8.33
CA LEU A 179 -3.72 13.22 9.02
C LEU A 179 -4.60 13.96 8.02
N HIS A 180 -5.92 13.87 8.21
CA HIS A 180 -6.89 14.74 7.56
C HIS A 180 -6.81 16.15 8.15
N ALA A 181 -7.31 17.16 7.43
CA ALA A 181 -7.25 18.57 7.83
C ALA A 181 -7.66 18.82 9.29
N ARG A 182 -8.83 18.34 9.73
CA ARG A 182 -9.29 18.50 11.13
C ARG A 182 -8.39 17.85 12.16
N LYS A 183 -7.97 16.59 11.92
CA LYS A 183 -7.05 15.89 12.83
C LYS A 183 -5.66 16.56 12.84
N ALA A 184 -5.22 17.13 11.73
CA ALA A 184 -3.99 17.92 11.67
C ALA A 184 -4.10 19.18 12.54
N TRP A 185 -5.26 19.84 12.56
CA TRP A 185 -5.50 20.99 13.43
C TRP A 185 -5.53 20.59 14.91
N GLU A 186 -6.27 19.54 15.27
CA GLU A 186 -6.27 18.98 16.64
C GLU A 186 -4.86 18.54 17.09
N ALA A 187 -4.05 18.08 16.12
CA ALA A 187 -2.67 17.68 16.36
C ALA A 187 -1.75 18.88 16.64
N GLY A 188 -2.13 20.09 16.22
CA GLY A 188 -1.28 21.29 16.18
C GLY A 188 -0.34 21.32 14.97
N LEU A 189 -0.60 20.49 13.95
CA LEU A 189 0.18 20.45 12.71
C LEU A 189 -0.18 21.62 11.77
N VAL A 190 -1.46 22.01 11.76
CA VAL A 190 -1.95 23.21 11.06
C VAL A 190 -2.58 24.17 12.06
N ASP A 191 -2.49 25.46 11.77
CA ASP A 191 -2.91 26.57 12.61
C ASP A 191 -4.40 26.89 12.44
N ALA A 192 -4.97 26.65 11.25
CA ALA A 192 -6.39 26.79 10.98
C ALA A 192 -6.88 25.84 9.89
N VAL A 193 -8.19 25.59 9.87
CA VAL A 193 -8.88 24.76 8.87
C VAL A 193 -10.09 25.51 8.35
N TYR A 194 -10.25 25.53 7.04
CA TYR A 194 -11.38 26.19 6.38
C TYR A 194 -12.05 25.24 5.38
N PRO A 195 -13.39 25.21 5.30
CA PRO A 195 -14.08 24.41 4.31
C PRO A 195 -13.91 24.99 2.89
N PRO A 196 -14.08 24.17 1.83
CA PRO A 196 -13.80 24.57 0.45
C PRO A 196 -14.48 25.87 0.01
N GLU A 197 -15.73 26.10 0.41
CA GLU A 197 -16.54 27.28 0.07
C GLU A 197 -15.99 28.59 0.64
N SER A 198 -15.20 28.53 1.71
CA SER A 198 -14.63 29.71 2.38
C SER A 198 -13.11 29.76 2.28
N TRP A 199 -12.50 28.90 1.46
CA TRP A 199 -11.05 28.71 1.41
C TRP A 199 -10.28 30.01 1.12
N GLU A 200 -10.62 30.72 0.05
CA GLU A 200 -9.94 31.97 -0.33
C GLU A 200 -10.15 33.07 0.71
N ALA A 201 -11.37 33.21 1.24
CA ALA A 201 -11.67 34.18 2.30
C ALA A 201 -10.91 33.85 3.60
N GLY A 202 -10.77 32.56 3.92
CA GLY A 202 -10.04 32.06 5.08
C GLY A 202 -8.53 32.33 4.98
N ILE A 203 -7.92 32.16 3.80
CA ILE A 203 -6.52 32.53 3.55
C ILE A 203 -6.32 34.03 3.82
N GLU A 204 -7.14 34.89 3.22
CA GLU A 204 -7.03 36.34 3.36
C GLU A 204 -7.26 36.80 4.80
N SER A 205 -8.25 36.24 5.50
CA SER A 205 -8.52 36.56 6.90
C SER A 205 -7.35 36.16 7.80
N PHE A 206 -6.84 34.94 7.64
CA PHE A 206 -5.71 34.45 8.43
C PHE A 206 -4.48 35.32 8.22
N LEU A 207 -4.17 35.63 6.95
CA LEU A 207 -3.07 36.50 6.57
C LEU A 207 -3.21 37.90 7.18
N ALA A 208 -4.39 38.52 7.06
CA ALA A 208 -4.65 39.85 7.61
C ALA A 208 -4.41 39.91 9.14
N ASP A 209 -4.78 38.86 9.86
CA ASP A 209 -4.52 38.75 11.29
C ASP A 209 -3.02 38.62 11.59
N ARG A 210 -2.27 37.88 10.76
CA ARG A 210 -0.81 37.75 10.92
C ARG A 210 -0.07 39.05 10.61
N LEU A 211 -0.55 39.82 9.63
CA LEU A 211 0.00 41.15 9.32
C LEU A 211 -0.25 42.19 10.43
N ARG A 212 -1.11 41.89 11.40
CA ARG A 212 -1.37 42.69 12.60
C ARG A 212 -0.73 42.09 13.86
N ASP A 213 0.12 41.07 13.70
CA ASP A 213 0.78 40.33 14.80
C ASP A 213 -0.18 39.76 15.86
N LEU A 214 -1.41 39.42 15.44
CA LEU A 214 -2.35 38.76 16.35
C LEU A 214 -1.86 37.35 16.71
N PRO A 215 -2.09 36.86 17.94
CA PRO A 215 -1.70 35.51 18.33
C PRO A 215 -2.50 34.44 17.55
N VAL A 216 -1.92 33.25 17.34
CA VAL A 216 -2.69 32.09 16.84
C VAL A 216 -3.37 31.44 18.05
N PRO A 217 -4.68 31.15 18.00
CA PRO A 217 -5.31 30.29 19.01
C PRO A 217 -4.73 28.87 18.92
N TYR A 218 -3.91 28.46 19.89
CA TYR A 218 -3.34 27.11 19.89
C TYR A 218 -4.30 26.07 20.51
N PRO A 219 -4.44 24.89 19.90
CA PRO A 219 -5.06 23.74 20.57
C PRO A 219 -4.30 23.43 21.86
N ARG A 220 -5.03 23.24 22.98
CA ARG A 220 -4.39 22.88 24.26
C ARG A 220 -3.76 21.50 24.15
N ARG A 221 -2.42 21.40 24.30
CA ARG A 221 -1.73 20.11 24.45
C ARG A 221 -2.25 19.37 25.69
N SER A 222 -2.47 18.06 25.57
CA SER A 222 -2.93 17.23 26.69
C SER A 222 -1.92 17.23 27.84
N LEU A 223 -2.37 16.99 29.07
CA LEU A 223 -1.48 16.89 30.25
C LEU A 223 -0.43 15.79 30.06
N THR A 224 -0.79 14.67 29.44
CA THR A 224 0.12 13.58 29.11
C THR A 224 1.18 14.00 28.10
N ASP A 225 0.82 14.76 27.06
CA ASP A 225 1.79 15.26 26.08
C ASP A 225 2.78 16.23 26.76
N ARG A 226 2.30 17.09 27.67
CA ARG A 226 3.17 17.99 28.44
C ARG A 226 4.14 17.25 29.36
N LEU A 227 3.73 16.17 30.00
CA LEU A 227 4.60 15.39 30.90
C LEU A 227 5.66 14.58 30.14
N VAL A 228 5.24 13.89 29.07
CA VAL A 228 6.14 13.07 28.25
C VAL A 228 7.11 13.95 27.46
N ASP A 229 6.62 15.02 26.83
CA ASP A 229 7.46 15.91 26.01
C ASP A 229 8.25 16.91 26.85
N GLY A 230 7.77 17.23 28.06
CA GLY A 230 8.37 18.24 28.94
C GLY A 230 9.51 17.74 29.83
N THR A 231 9.70 16.42 29.96
CA THR A 231 10.74 15.84 30.82
C THR A 231 11.72 14.97 30.06
N TRP A 232 13.00 15.01 30.45
CA TRP A 232 14.03 14.15 29.86
C TRP A 232 13.70 12.65 30.04
N ALA A 233 13.18 12.28 31.21
CA ALA A 233 12.83 10.90 31.55
C ALA A 233 11.64 10.40 30.71
N GLY A 234 10.62 11.25 30.48
CA GLY A 234 9.48 10.93 29.62
C GLY A 234 9.89 10.69 28.17
N ARG A 235 10.76 11.55 27.63
CA ARG A 235 11.33 11.40 26.29
C ARG A 235 12.18 10.13 26.14
N TRP A 236 13.03 9.85 27.13
CA TRP A 236 13.82 8.60 27.15
C TRP A 236 12.91 7.36 27.18
N TRP A 237 11.87 7.36 28.03
CA TRP A 237 10.91 6.27 28.10
C TRP A 237 10.16 6.07 26.77
N LEU A 238 9.76 7.15 26.10
CA LEU A 238 9.15 7.09 24.76
C LEU A 238 10.05 6.37 23.76
N LEU A 239 11.36 6.68 23.73
CA LEU A 239 12.31 6.03 22.83
C LEU A 239 12.49 4.54 23.15
N VAL A 240 12.56 4.18 24.44
CA VAL A 240 12.63 2.78 24.88
C VAL A 240 11.37 2.02 24.44
N GLN A 241 10.19 2.61 24.63
CA GLN A 241 8.92 2.00 24.18
C GLN A 241 8.85 1.88 22.67
N ALA A 242 9.27 2.91 21.92
CA ALA A 242 9.29 2.87 20.46
C ALA A 242 10.20 1.75 19.96
N ARG A 243 11.44 1.64 20.48
CA ARG A 243 12.37 0.54 20.15
C ARG A 243 11.79 -0.84 20.45
N LYS A 244 11.17 -1.00 21.64
CA LYS A 244 10.53 -2.25 22.03
C LYS A 244 9.37 -2.63 21.10
N ARG A 245 8.60 -1.65 20.62
CA ARG A 245 7.49 -1.87 19.68
C ARG A 245 7.95 -2.25 18.28
N LEU A 246 9.14 -1.82 17.85
CA LEU A 246 9.69 -2.24 16.56
C LEU A 246 9.97 -3.74 16.55
N GLY A 247 10.59 -4.28 17.62
CA GLY A 247 10.92 -5.70 17.72
C GLY A 247 11.59 -6.21 16.43
N ILE A 248 11.11 -7.33 15.90
CA ILE A 248 11.61 -7.93 14.65
C ILE A 248 11.40 -7.04 13.41
N LYS A 249 10.45 -6.08 13.43
CA LYS A 249 10.27 -5.15 12.31
C LYS A 249 11.48 -4.25 12.09
N ALA A 250 12.31 -4.03 13.12
CA ALA A 250 13.55 -3.28 12.95
C ALA A 250 14.56 -3.98 12.04
N GLU A 251 14.57 -5.33 12.03
CA GLU A 251 15.41 -6.14 11.15
C GLU A 251 14.87 -6.11 9.71
N HIS A 252 13.55 -6.19 9.56
CA HIS A 252 12.88 -6.16 8.26
C HIS A 252 12.85 -4.77 7.60
N TYR A 253 12.77 -3.71 8.40
CA TYR A 253 12.63 -2.33 7.93
C TYR A 253 13.65 -1.42 8.64
N PRO A 254 14.91 -1.38 8.14
CA PRO A 254 16.00 -0.59 8.74
C PRO A 254 15.65 0.90 8.91
N ALA A 255 14.84 1.45 8.00
CA ALA A 255 14.32 2.82 8.03
C ALA A 255 13.64 3.20 9.35
N LEU A 256 12.95 2.26 10.01
CA LEU A 256 12.27 2.53 11.28
C LEU A 256 13.27 2.84 12.40
N LEU A 257 14.36 2.09 12.45
CA LEU A 257 15.42 2.33 13.44
C LEU A 257 16.25 3.57 13.08
N ALA A 258 16.51 3.79 11.80
CA ALA A 258 17.17 4.98 11.28
C ALA A 258 16.41 6.27 11.66
N ALA A 259 15.09 6.29 11.46
CA ALA A 259 14.25 7.43 11.85
C ALA A 259 14.31 7.68 13.36
N LEU A 260 14.26 6.62 14.19
CA LEU A 260 14.40 6.77 15.65
C LEU A 260 15.76 7.33 16.07
N ARG A 261 16.85 6.92 15.40
CA ARG A 261 18.20 7.44 15.68
C ARG A 261 18.32 8.92 15.32
N ALA A 262 17.81 9.33 14.16
CA ALA A 262 17.78 10.74 13.76
C ALA A 262 16.98 11.62 14.75
N ILE A 263 15.82 11.13 15.20
CA ILE A 263 15.00 11.80 16.22
C ILE A 263 15.74 11.87 17.56
N GLU A 264 16.36 10.78 18.02
CA GLU A 264 17.08 10.73 19.30
C GLU A 264 18.31 11.66 19.30
N ALA A 265 19.07 11.70 18.21
CA ALA A 265 20.22 12.61 18.07
C ALA A 265 19.78 14.07 18.21
N GLY A 266 18.71 14.45 17.50
CA GLY A 266 18.16 15.80 17.60
C GLY A 266 17.55 16.14 18.96
N MET A 267 17.01 15.14 19.65
CA MET A 267 16.46 15.26 20.99
C MET A 267 17.54 15.49 22.04
N ARG A 268 18.75 14.91 21.86
CA ARG A 268 19.86 14.98 22.82
C ARG A 268 20.80 16.16 22.58
N GLY A 269 21.24 16.38 21.34
CA GLY A 269 22.24 17.42 21.02
C GLY A 269 21.72 18.58 20.18
N GLY A 270 20.40 18.76 20.09
CA GLY A 270 19.78 19.90 19.43
C GLY A 270 19.58 19.73 17.92
N VAL A 271 19.04 20.77 17.29
CA VAL A 271 18.54 20.71 15.89
C VAL A 271 19.66 20.42 14.89
N GLU A 272 20.81 21.07 15.02
CA GLU A 272 21.94 20.91 14.09
C GLU A 272 22.50 19.48 14.10
N GLN A 273 22.68 18.89 15.29
CA GLN A 273 23.07 17.48 15.40
C GLN A 273 21.99 16.55 14.85
N GLY A 274 20.72 16.92 15.05
CA GLY A 274 19.58 16.21 14.47
C GLY A 274 19.59 16.21 12.94
N TYR A 275 19.81 17.35 12.29
CA TYR A 275 19.93 17.42 10.83
C TYR A 275 21.10 16.61 10.29
N ALA A 276 22.26 16.68 10.96
CA ALA A 276 23.41 15.86 10.58
C ALA A 276 23.11 14.35 10.69
N ALA A 277 22.48 13.92 11.79
CA ALA A 277 22.09 12.54 11.99
C ALA A 277 20.99 12.09 11.00
N GLU A 278 20.06 12.97 10.65
CA GLU A 278 19.03 12.70 9.64
C GLU A 278 19.67 12.40 8.28
N ARG A 279 20.65 13.20 7.82
CA ARG A 279 21.34 12.94 6.54
C ARG A 279 22.13 11.63 6.57
N GLU A 280 22.87 11.40 7.65
CA GLU A 280 23.65 10.18 7.85
C GLU A 280 22.75 8.92 7.83
N GLU A 281 21.66 8.93 8.59
CA GLU A 281 20.74 7.79 8.67
C GLU A 281 19.93 7.60 7.36
N PHE A 282 19.66 8.67 6.60
CA PHE A 282 19.06 8.56 5.26
C PHE A 282 20.00 7.84 4.29
N ARG A 283 21.29 8.22 4.25
CA ARG A 283 22.31 7.58 3.40
C ARG A 283 22.46 6.10 3.70
N ARG A 284 22.35 5.70 4.98
CA ARG A 284 22.39 4.30 5.40
C ARG A 284 21.27 3.45 4.83
N VAL A 285 20.08 4.03 4.62
CA VAL A 285 18.89 3.25 4.24
C VAL A 285 18.57 3.34 2.75
N VAL A 286 18.92 4.43 2.07
CA VAL A 286 18.54 4.67 0.66
C VAL A 286 19.05 3.58 -0.29
N PHE A 287 20.24 3.02 -0.04
CA PHE A 287 20.84 1.97 -0.88
C PHE A 287 20.56 0.54 -0.43
N THR A 288 19.76 0.36 0.63
CA THR A 288 19.43 -0.99 1.12
C THR A 288 18.58 -1.75 0.10
N PRO A 289 18.68 -3.10 0.05
CA PRO A 289 17.76 -3.89 -0.76
C PRO A 289 16.29 -3.59 -0.41
N GLN A 290 15.98 -3.39 0.87
CA GLN A 290 14.63 -3.13 1.36
C GLN A 290 14.04 -1.84 0.80
N SER A 291 14.79 -0.72 0.80
CA SER A 291 14.31 0.55 0.22
C SER A 291 14.05 0.40 -1.29
N ARG A 292 14.96 -0.26 -2.01
CA ARG A 292 14.81 -0.51 -3.45
C ARG A 292 13.52 -1.27 -3.76
N ARG A 293 13.24 -2.37 -3.04
CA ARG A 293 12.02 -3.17 -3.23
C ARG A 293 10.75 -2.39 -2.89
N LEU A 294 10.76 -1.59 -1.83
CA LEU A 294 9.60 -0.78 -1.46
C LEU A 294 9.32 0.35 -2.48
N ILE A 295 10.37 0.95 -3.05
CA ILE A 295 10.26 1.93 -4.14
C ILE A 295 9.74 1.28 -5.42
N GLU A 296 10.25 0.10 -5.79
CA GLU A 296 9.75 -0.67 -6.93
C GLU A 296 8.26 -1.02 -6.78
N LEU A 297 7.84 -1.48 -5.59
CA LEU A 297 6.44 -1.74 -5.27
C LEU A 297 5.57 -0.49 -5.36
N PHE A 298 6.08 0.67 -4.93
CA PHE A 298 5.38 1.94 -5.10
C PHE A 298 5.12 2.24 -6.58
N PHE A 299 6.13 2.10 -7.45
CA PHE A 299 5.95 2.30 -8.88
C PHE A 299 5.07 1.22 -9.53
N ALA A 300 5.16 -0.03 -9.10
CA ALA A 300 4.29 -1.10 -9.55
C ALA A 300 2.82 -0.79 -9.22
N ARG A 301 2.54 -0.29 -8.02
CA ARG A 301 1.21 0.16 -7.61
C ARG A 301 0.69 1.31 -8.47
N GLU A 302 1.53 2.30 -8.76
CA GLU A 302 1.15 3.44 -9.61
C GLU A 302 0.99 3.03 -11.10
N LYS A 303 1.80 2.07 -11.58
CA LYS A 303 1.65 1.44 -12.90
C LYS A 303 0.30 0.70 -12.96
N ALA A 304 0.00 -0.12 -11.97
CA ALA A 304 -1.22 -0.93 -11.89
C ALA A 304 -2.51 -0.10 -11.91
N ARG A 305 -2.48 1.13 -11.40
CA ARG A 305 -3.65 2.02 -11.37
C ARG A 305 -4.03 2.64 -12.72
N LYS A 306 -3.20 2.52 -13.76
CA LYS A 306 -3.46 3.12 -15.07
C LYS A 306 -4.14 2.10 -15.98
N ALA A 307 -5.30 2.44 -16.55
CA ALA A 307 -5.97 1.57 -17.52
C ALA A 307 -5.06 1.18 -18.69
N SER A 308 -4.24 2.11 -19.20
CA SER A 308 -3.27 1.89 -20.28
C SER A 308 -2.18 0.85 -19.99
N THR A 309 -2.01 0.44 -18.73
CA THR A 309 -1.10 -0.65 -18.37
C THR A 309 -1.67 -2.01 -18.81
N TRP A 310 -2.99 -2.13 -18.87
CA TRP A 310 -3.66 -3.43 -18.98
C TRP A 310 -4.38 -3.66 -20.32
N VAL A 311 -4.56 -2.62 -21.11
CA VAL A 311 -5.25 -2.68 -22.41
C VAL A 311 -4.37 -2.09 -23.50
N ARG A 312 -4.38 -2.71 -24.68
CA ARG A 312 -3.53 -2.30 -25.81
C ARG A 312 -4.21 -1.24 -26.68
N ALA A 313 -5.52 -1.35 -26.87
CA ALA A 313 -6.29 -0.39 -27.63
C ALA A 313 -6.40 0.95 -26.89
N ALA A 314 -6.48 2.04 -27.65
CA ALA A 314 -6.75 3.37 -27.13
C ALA A 314 -8.22 3.48 -26.70
N VAL A 315 -8.58 2.75 -25.65
CA VAL A 315 -9.93 2.73 -25.10
C VAL A 315 -10.08 3.87 -24.10
N ARG A 316 -11.13 4.67 -24.24
CA ARG A 316 -11.54 5.59 -23.18
C ARG A 316 -12.42 4.82 -22.18
N PRO A 317 -11.97 4.64 -20.92
CA PRO A 317 -12.75 3.91 -19.94
C PRO A 317 -14.10 4.60 -19.69
N ARG A 318 -15.18 3.83 -19.63
CA ARG A 318 -16.50 4.35 -19.23
C ARG A 318 -16.60 4.37 -17.71
N ALA A 319 -17.17 5.44 -17.15
CA ALA A 319 -17.48 5.52 -15.73
C ALA A 319 -18.84 4.88 -15.43
N PHE A 320 -18.88 3.97 -14.45
CA PHE A 320 -20.13 3.40 -13.95
C PHE A 320 -20.88 4.38 -13.04
N GLN A 321 -22.20 4.44 -13.21
CA GLN A 321 -23.10 5.30 -12.44
C GLN A 321 -24.01 4.49 -11.51
N LYS A 322 -24.45 3.31 -11.94
CA LYS A 322 -25.43 2.50 -11.20
C LYS A 322 -25.05 1.03 -11.21
N ALA A 323 -24.78 0.48 -10.02
CA ALA A 323 -24.43 -0.91 -9.85
C ALA A 323 -25.59 -1.73 -9.27
N VAL A 324 -25.73 -2.98 -9.71
CA VAL A 324 -26.48 -4.00 -8.98
C VAL A 324 -25.52 -4.99 -8.34
N VAL A 325 -25.68 -5.26 -7.05
CA VAL A 325 -24.92 -6.27 -6.31
C VAL A 325 -25.88 -7.42 -5.99
N VAL A 326 -25.63 -8.60 -6.55
CA VAL A 326 -26.49 -9.78 -6.36
C VAL A 326 -25.94 -10.61 -5.20
N GLY A 327 -26.73 -10.73 -4.13
CA GLY A 327 -26.31 -11.32 -2.86
C GLY A 327 -25.81 -10.27 -1.88
N GLY A 328 -26.54 -10.07 -0.79
CA GLY A 328 -26.33 -9.04 0.21
C GLY A 328 -25.56 -9.52 1.44
N GLY A 329 -24.87 -10.66 1.37
CA GLY A 329 -24.05 -11.21 2.46
C GLY A 329 -22.88 -10.32 2.91
N VAL A 330 -21.89 -10.89 3.58
CA VAL A 330 -20.73 -10.12 4.11
C VAL A 330 -19.99 -9.37 3.00
N MET A 331 -19.64 -10.05 1.91
CA MET A 331 -18.92 -9.43 0.78
C MET A 331 -19.82 -8.46 0.02
N GLY A 332 -21.04 -8.88 -0.35
CA GLY A 332 -21.97 -8.04 -1.10
C GLY A 332 -22.33 -6.74 -0.39
N SER A 333 -22.60 -6.78 0.93
CA SER A 333 -22.82 -5.57 1.73
C SER A 333 -21.59 -4.66 1.78
N GLY A 334 -20.40 -5.24 1.94
CA GLY A 334 -19.14 -4.46 1.95
C GLY A 334 -18.84 -3.79 0.61
N ILE A 335 -19.08 -4.49 -0.50
CA ILE A 335 -18.93 -3.95 -1.86
C ILE A 335 -19.97 -2.85 -2.09
N ALA A 336 -21.24 -3.11 -1.75
CA ALA A 336 -22.32 -2.14 -1.94
C ALA A 336 -22.06 -0.83 -1.17
N GLN A 337 -21.61 -0.94 0.09
CA GLN A 337 -21.18 0.21 0.88
C GLN A 337 -20.04 0.99 0.20
N LEU A 338 -19.00 0.28 -0.24
CA LEU A 338 -17.83 0.89 -0.88
C LEU A 338 -18.21 1.67 -2.14
N LEU A 339 -19.07 1.09 -2.99
CA LEU A 339 -19.56 1.74 -4.19
C LEU A 339 -20.41 2.98 -3.89
N ALA A 340 -21.33 2.89 -2.92
CA ALA A 340 -22.24 3.97 -2.54
C ALA A 340 -21.51 5.17 -1.93
N VAL A 341 -20.49 4.92 -1.10
CA VAL A 341 -19.60 5.95 -0.53
C VAL A 341 -18.84 6.68 -1.65
N ASN A 342 -18.47 5.98 -2.73
CA ASN A 342 -17.80 6.55 -3.89
C ASN A 342 -18.78 7.08 -4.97
N GLY A 343 -20.02 7.33 -4.59
CA GLY A 343 -20.99 8.09 -5.38
C GLY A 343 -21.81 7.29 -6.40
N LEU A 344 -21.71 5.96 -6.43
CA LEU A 344 -22.57 5.15 -7.29
C LEU A 344 -23.95 4.97 -6.66
N SER A 345 -24.98 4.89 -7.51
CA SER A 345 -26.29 4.36 -7.09
C SER A 345 -26.19 2.85 -7.01
N VAL A 346 -26.62 2.23 -5.91
CA VAL A 346 -26.41 0.79 -5.69
C VAL A 346 -27.72 0.10 -5.36
N VAL A 347 -28.00 -0.99 -6.08
CA VAL A 347 -29.11 -1.89 -5.78
C VAL A 347 -28.55 -3.19 -5.25
N ILE A 348 -28.92 -3.58 -4.03
CA ILE A 348 -28.65 -4.93 -3.53
C ILE A 348 -29.83 -5.80 -3.90
N LYS A 349 -29.61 -6.78 -4.78
CA LYS A 349 -30.62 -7.76 -5.19
C LYS A 349 -30.47 -9.02 -4.34
N GLU A 350 -31.55 -9.38 -3.63
CA GLU A 350 -31.66 -10.61 -2.87
C GLU A 350 -32.78 -11.50 -3.42
N ILE A 351 -32.82 -12.76 -2.98
CA ILE A 351 -33.86 -13.71 -3.40
C ILE A 351 -35.20 -13.49 -2.67
N GLN A 352 -35.18 -12.87 -1.49
CA GLN A 352 -36.35 -12.68 -0.63
C GLN A 352 -36.32 -11.32 0.08
N PRO A 353 -37.48 -10.72 0.38
CA PRO A 353 -37.55 -9.42 1.06
C PRO A 353 -36.84 -9.37 2.41
N ASP A 354 -36.94 -10.43 3.22
CA ASP A 354 -36.28 -10.47 4.54
C ASP A 354 -34.75 -10.45 4.42
N LEU A 355 -34.20 -11.12 3.42
CA LEU A 355 -32.76 -11.09 3.13
C LEU A 355 -32.31 -9.72 2.62
N ALA A 356 -33.14 -9.06 1.81
CA ALA A 356 -32.90 -7.69 1.38
C ALA A 356 -32.87 -6.71 2.57
N ALA A 357 -33.81 -6.84 3.50
CA ALA A 357 -33.84 -6.04 4.74
C ALA A 357 -32.59 -6.31 5.59
N ALA A 358 -32.19 -7.57 5.74
CA ALA A 358 -30.97 -7.93 6.46
C ALA A 358 -29.70 -7.38 5.78
N ALA A 359 -29.63 -7.38 4.45
CA ALA A 359 -28.52 -6.79 3.70
C ALA A 359 -28.44 -5.28 3.91
N ARG A 360 -29.58 -4.58 3.87
CA ARG A 360 -29.65 -3.15 4.18
C ARG A 360 -29.13 -2.86 5.59
N GLN A 361 -29.57 -3.62 6.58
CA GLN A 361 -29.12 -3.47 7.97
C GLN A 361 -27.60 -3.65 8.10
N ARG A 362 -27.01 -4.67 7.46
CA ARG A 362 -25.55 -4.89 7.48
C ARG A 362 -24.80 -3.68 6.93
N VAL A 363 -25.27 -3.09 5.83
CA VAL A 363 -24.63 -1.88 5.27
C VAL A 363 -24.75 -0.69 6.22
N GLU A 364 -25.88 -0.50 6.87
CA GLU A 364 -26.06 0.54 7.88
C GLU A 364 -25.12 0.35 9.08
N GLU A 365 -24.95 -0.88 9.55
CA GLU A 365 -24.02 -1.22 10.64
C GLU A 365 -22.56 -0.98 10.25
N LEU A 366 -22.15 -1.43 9.06
CA LEU A 366 -20.82 -1.16 8.51
C LEU A 366 -20.56 0.35 8.39
N THR A 367 -21.58 1.11 7.97
CA THR A 367 -21.49 2.56 7.78
C THR A 367 -21.41 3.29 9.12
N ARG A 368 -22.24 2.91 10.09
CA ARG A 368 -22.18 3.42 11.46
C ARG A 368 -20.82 3.12 12.11
N ALA A 369 -20.27 1.92 11.90
CA ALA A 369 -18.96 1.55 12.39
C ALA A 369 -17.85 2.43 11.77
N ALA A 370 -17.91 2.72 10.47
CA ALA A 370 -16.97 3.62 9.81
C ALA A 370 -17.04 5.06 10.35
N VAL A 371 -18.25 5.57 10.61
CA VAL A 371 -18.46 6.89 11.24
C VAL A 371 -17.91 6.91 12.66
N SER A 372 -18.23 5.91 13.48
CA SER A 372 -17.75 5.83 14.87
C SER A 372 -16.22 5.78 15.00
N LYS A 373 -15.55 5.20 14.00
CA LYS A 373 -14.08 5.13 13.91
C LYS A 373 -13.46 6.39 13.29
N GLY A 374 -14.27 7.36 12.86
CA GLY A 374 -13.83 8.58 12.19
C GLY A 374 -13.18 8.32 10.83
N VAL A 375 -13.58 7.25 10.16
CA VAL A 375 -13.11 6.87 8.80
C VAL A 375 -13.99 7.53 7.73
N LEU A 376 -15.29 7.65 8.00
CA LEU A 376 -16.28 8.24 7.10
C LEU A 376 -17.03 9.37 7.81
N PRO A 377 -17.12 10.60 7.25
CA PRO A 377 -17.94 11.66 7.81
C PRO A 377 -19.43 11.30 7.86
N ALA A 378 -20.15 11.78 8.87
CA ALA A 378 -21.57 11.45 9.05
C ALA A 378 -22.46 11.88 7.87
N ALA A 379 -22.20 13.06 7.29
CA ALA A 379 -22.95 13.55 6.14
C ALA A 379 -22.71 12.70 4.88
N GLU A 380 -21.45 12.27 4.64
CA GLU A 380 -21.12 11.38 3.53
C GLU A 380 -21.74 9.98 3.70
N ALA A 381 -21.76 9.49 4.94
CA ALA A 381 -22.43 8.24 5.31
C ALA A 381 -23.94 8.28 5.00
N GLU A 382 -24.62 9.35 5.39
CA GLU A 382 -26.05 9.52 5.10
C GLU A 382 -26.31 9.59 3.59
N ALA A 383 -25.52 10.36 2.85
CA ALA A 383 -25.63 10.45 1.40
C ALA A 383 -25.38 9.08 0.72
N ALA A 384 -24.43 8.29 1.21
CA ALA A 384 -24.18 6.94 0.70
C ALA A 384 -25.38 6.02 0.94
N LEU A 385 -25.99 6.08 2.13
CA LEU A 385 -27.18 5.29 2.47
C LEU A 385 -28.41 5.67 1.64
N GLN A 386 -28.55 6.94 1.23
CA GLN A 386 -29.62 7.39 0.33
C GLN A 386 -29.47 6.86 -1.11
N ARG A 387 -28.24 6.56 -1.55
CA ARG A 387 -27.97 5.97 -2.87
C ARG A 387 -28.23 4.47 -2.95
N LEU A 388 -28.54 3.84 -1.82
CA LEU A 388 -28.61 2.38 -1.71
C LEU A 388 -30.05 1.89 -1.50
N THR A 389 -30.47 0.99 -2.37
CA THR A 389 -31.75 0.29 -2.29
C THR A 389 -31.50 -1.21 -2.18
N ALA A 390 -32.03 -1.88 -1.16
CA ALA A 390 -32.05 -3.34 -1.10
C ALA A 390 -33.44 -3.86 -1.46
N THR A 391 -33.52 -4.87 -2.32
CA THR A 391 -34.80 -5.37 -2.85
C THR A 391 -34.74 -6.83 -3.26
N ALA A 392 -35.91 -7.48 -3.30
CA ALA A 392 -36.09 -8.80 -3.93
C ALA A 392 -36.50 -8.71 -5.40
N GLU A 393 -36.79 -7.51 -5.92
CA GLU A 393 -37.30 -7.28 -7.26
C GLU A 393 -36.20 -6.80 -8.22
N TRP A 394 -36.32 -7.13 -9.51
CA TRP A 394 -35.38 -6.66 -10.54
C TRP A 394 -35.64 -5.22 -11.01
N GLY A 395 -36.88 -4.72 -10.88
CA GLY A 395 -37.27 -3.39 -11.35
C GLY A 395 -36.33 -2.25 -10.90
N PRO A 396 -35.95 -2.16 -9.62
CA PRO A 396 -34.99 -1.14 -9.16
C PRO A 396 -33.61 -1.23 -9.80
N ALA A 397 -33.18 -2.40 -10.30
CA ALA A 397 -31.90 -2.59 -10.99
C ALA A 397 -31.92 -2.12 -12.46
N ALA A 398 -33.08 -1.76 -13.01
CA ALA A 398 -33.18 -1.27 -14.40
C ALA A 398 -32.22 -0.10 -14.67
N GLY A 399 -31.54 -0.16 -15.82
CA GLY A 399 -30.53 0.82 -16.21
C GLY A 399 -29.21 0.75 -15.41
N ALA A 400 -29.01 -0.27 -14.57
CA ALA A 400 -27.70 -0.54 -13.99
C ALA A 400 -26.70 -0.86 -15.11
N ASP A 401 -25.52 -0.29 -14.97
CA ASP A 401 -24.45 -0.32 -15.95
C ASP A 401 -23.26 -1.19 -15.51
N LEU A 402 -23.33 -1.70 -14.28
CA LEU A 402 -22.45 -2.70 -13.67
C LEU A 402 -23.28 -3.69 -12.86
N ALA A 403 -22.98 -4.99 -12.97
CA ALA A 403 -23.49 -6.02 -12.07
C ALA A 403 -22.34 -6.74 -11.37
N ILE A 404 -22.44 -6.92 -10.06
CA ILE A 404 -21.47 -7.65 -9.25
C ILE A 404 -22.18 -8.81 -8.57
N GLU A 405 -21.85 -10.03 -8.96
CA GLU A 405 -22.33 -11.25 -8.35
C GLU A 405 -21.50 -11.60 -7.10
N ALA A 406 -22.18 -11.74 -5.95
CA ALA A 406 -21.62 -12.09 -4.65
C ALA A 406 -22.52 -13.08 -3.88
N VAL A 407 -23.10 -14.04 -4.60
CA VAL A 407 -23.88 -15.16 -4.07
C VAL A 407 -22.99 -16.33 -3.65
N VAL A 408 -23.62 -17.40 -3.16
CA VAL A 408 -22.95 -18.63 -2.71
C VAL A 408 -22.04 -19.23 -3.77
N GLU A 409 -20.95 -19.86 -3.33
CA GLU A 409 -19.89 -20.41 -4.19
C GLU A 409 -20.29 -21.74 -4.84
N LYS A 410 -21.35 -21.73 -5.66
CA LYS A 410 -21.85 -22.87 -6.44
C LYS A 410 -21.95 -22.49 -7.91
N GLU A 411 -21.31 -23.28 -8.79
CA GLU A 411 -21.22 -22.96 -10.22
C GLU A 411 -22.60 -22.85 -10.87
N GLU A 412 -23.51 -23.78 -10.60
CA GLU A 412 -24.85 -23.81 -11.19
C GLU A 412 -25.67 -22.58 -10.80
N VAL A 413 -25.57 -22.17 -9.52
CA VAL A 413 -26.26 -21.00 -8.99
C VAL A 413 -25.73 -19.72 -9.65
N LYS A 414 -24.40 -19.58 -9.77
CA LYS A 414 -23.80 -18.40 -10.39
C LYS A 414 -24.10 -18.34 -11.89
N ARG A 415 -24.01 -19.46 -12.62
CA ARG A 415 -24.40 -19.51 -14.04
C ARG A 415 -25.83 -19.04 -14.25
N GLU A 416 -26.76 -19.46 -13.38
CA GLU A 416 -28.14 -19.01 -13.44
C GLU A 416 -28.29 -17.51 -13.15
N VAL A 417 -27.59 -16.99 -12.14
CA VAL A 417 -27.55 -15.55 -11.86
C VAL A 417 -27.02 -14.76 -13.06
N PHE A 418 -26.00 -15.24 -13.75
CA PHE A 418 -25.44 -14.58 -14.94
C PHE A 418 -26.42 -14.55 -16.12
N ARG A 419 -27.22 -15.61 -16.33
CA ARG A 419 -28.31 -15.58 -17.32
C ARG A 419 -29.34 -14.51 -16.97
N GLN A 420 -29.82 -14.49 -15.73
CA GLN A 420 -30.78 -13.49 -15.28
C GLN A 420 -30.22 -12.07 -15.41
N LEU A 421 -28.95 -11.85 -15.07
CA LEU A 421 -28.30 -10.55 -15.25
C LEU A 421 -28.23 -10.13 -16.72
N ALA A 422 -27.94 -11.06 -17.63
CA ALA A 422 -27.91 -10.80 -19.06
C ALA A 422 -29.30 -10.47 -19.64
N GLU A 423 -30.36 -11.10 -19.12
CA GLU A 423 -31.75 -10.84 -19.50
C GLU A 423 -32.28 -9.51 -18.95
N GLN A 424 -31.95 -9.18 -17.70
CA GLN A 424 -32.53 -8.03 -16.98
C GLN A 424 -31.79 -6.72 -17.23
N LEU A 425 -30.52 -6.77 -17.68
CA LEU A 425 -29.69 -5.59 -17.90
C LEU A 425 -29.38 -5.40 -19.39
N GLY A 426 -29.22 -4.13 -19.79
CA GLY A 426 -28.88 -3.79 -21.17
C GLY A 426 -27.54 -4.38 -21.63
N ALA A 427 -27.39 -4.51 -22.96
CA ALA A 427 -26.19 -5.05 -23.62
C ALA A 427 -24.88 -4.37 -23.20
N GLU A 428 -24.94 -3.10 -22.78
CA GLU A 428 -23.79 -2.29 -22.37
C GLU A 428 -23.37 -2.49 -20.90
N ALA A 429 -24.11 -3.27 -20.10
CA ALA A 429 -23.83 -3.44 -18.68
C ALA A 429 -22.73 -4.48 -18.44
N VAL A 430 -21.64 -4.12 -17.77
CA VAL A 430 -20.55 -5.06 -17.46
C VAL A 430 -21.00 -6.01 -16.34
N LEU A 431 -20.81 -7.31 -16.52
CA LEU A 431 -21.20 -8.35 -15.58
C LEU A 431 -19.95 -8.95 -14.94
N VAL A 432 -19.84 -8.87 -13.61
CA VAL A 432 -18.67 -9.41 -12.91
C VAL A 432 -19.03 -10.34 -11.77
N SER A 433 -18.17 -11.31 -11.51
CA SER A 433 -18.27 -12.18 -10.34
C SER A 433 -17.18 -11.86 -9.31
N ASN A 434 -17.56 -11.83 -8.04
CA ASN A 434 -16.65 -11.80 -6.89
C ASN A 434 -16.27 -13.23 -6.41
N THR A 435 -16.45 -14.26 -7.25
CA THR A 435 -15.98 -15.62 -6.91
C THR A 435 -14.50 -15.63 -6.59
N SER A 436 -14.09 -16.54 -5.71
CA SER A 436 -12.72 -16.66 -5.18
C SER A 436 -11.93 -17.82 -5.79
N ALA A 437 -12.63 -18.76 -6.43
CA ALA A 437 -12.03 -19.99 -6.95
C ALA A 437 -12.66 -20.53 -8.24
N LEU A 438 -13.89 -20.14 -8.59
CA LEU A 438 -14.56 -20.63 -9.80
C LEU A 438 -14.03 -19.94 -11.05
N SER A 439 -14.04 -20.66 -12.17
CA SER A 439 -13.65 -20.12 -13.48
C SER A 439 -14.66 -19.10 -13.96
N ILE A 440 -14.19 -17.88 -14.23
CA ILE A 440 -14.99 -16.82 -14.84
C ILE A 440 -15.35 -17.19 -16.28
N THR A 441 -14.46 -17.89 -16.99
CA THR A 441 -14.70 -18.36 -18.36
C THR A 441 -15.97 -19.22 -18.44
N ARG A 442 -16.17 -20.13 -17.49
CA ARG A 442 -17.39 -20.95 -17.41
C ARG A 442 -18.65 -20.13 -17.14
N LEU A 443 -18.54 -19.05 -16.37
CA LEU A 443 -19.66 -18.13 -16.14
C LEU A 443 -19.98 -17.32 -17.40
N ALA A 444 -18.96 -16.89 -18.14
CA ALA A 444 -19.10 -16.16 -19.40
C ALA A 444 -19.80 -16.99 -20.48
N GLU A 445 -19.51 -18.29 -20.56
CA GLU A 445 -20.18 -19.23 -21.49
C GLU A 445 -21.70 -19.36 -21.26
N ALA A 446 -22.22 -18.95 -20.10
CA ALA A 446 -23.65 -18.96 -19.82
C ALA A 446 -24.39 -17.72 -20.38
N VAL A 447 -23.69 -16.79 -21.02
CA VAL A 447 -24.21 -15.50 -21.47
C VAL A 447 -23.97 -15.33 -22.98
N ASP A 448 -24.97 -14.87 -23.73
CA ASP A 448 -24.88 -14.69 -25.20
C ASP A 448 -23.88 -13.61 -25.63
N GLN A 449 -23.54 -12.70 -24.73
CA GLN A 449 -22.59 -11.61 -24.94
C GLN A 449 -21.42 -11.75 -23.94
N PRO A 450 -20.53 -12.73 -24.09
CA PRO A 450 -19.44 -12.95 -23.14
C PRO A 450 -18.39 -11.82 -23.05
N PRO A 451 -18.18 -10.91 -24.03
CA PRO A 451 -17.14 -9.87 -23.88
C PRO A 451 -17.34 -8.88 -22.75
N ARG A 452 -18.57 -8.71 -22.25
CA ARG A 452 -18.90 -7.87 -21.09
C ARG A 452 -18.77 -8.61 -19.75
N VAL A 453 -18.33 -9.87 -19.75
CA VAL A 453 -18.17 -10.70 -18.54
C VAL A 453 -16.71 -10.71 -18.08
N ALA A 454 -16.48 -10.48 -16.79
CA ALA A 454 -15.15 -10.53 -16.17
C ALA A 454 -15.24 -11.00 -14.70
N GLY A 455 -14.10 -11.21 -14.04
CA GLY A 455 -14.04 -11.32 -12.59
C GLY A 455 -13.66 -10.00 -11.94
N LEU A 456 -14.20 -9.73 -10.76
CA LEU A 456 -13.85 -8.59 -9.93
C LEU A 456 -13.75 -9.04 -8.48
N HIS A 457 -12.63 -9.66 -8.14
CA HIS A 457 -12.41 -10.36 -6.89
C HIS A 457 -11.88 -9.40 -5.82
N PHE A 458 -12.76 -9.03 -4.88
CA PHE A 458 -12.43 -8.28 -3.67
C PHE A 458 -12.00 -9.20 -2.53
N PHE A 459 -11.12 -8.70 -1.67
CA PHE A 459 -10.63 -9.45 -0.50
C PHE A 459 -11.32 -8.99 0.78
N ASN A 460 -11.63 -9.94 1.67
CA ASN A 460 -12.25 -9.67 2.97
C ASN A 460 -11.18 -9.22 4.00
N PRO A 461 -11.38 -8.15 4.78
CA PRO A 461 -12.47 -7.17 4.71
C PRO A 461 -12.34 -6.15 3.58
N VAL A 462 -13.42 -5.97 2.81
CA VAL A 462 -13.47 -5.13 1.59
C VAL A 462 -12.96 -3.71 1.85
N HIS A 463 -13.24 -3.11 3.01
CA HIS A 463 -12.78 -1.76 3.33
C HIS A 463 -11.28 -1.67 3.66
N LYS A 464 -10.65 -2.75 4.13
CA LYS A 464 -9.24 -2.76 4.54
C LYS A 464 -8.30 -3.22 3.43
N MET A 465 -8.69 -4.24 2.68
CA MET A 465 -7.81 -4.87 1.70
C MET A 465 -7.60 -3.94 0.49
N PRO A 466 -6.35 -3.65 0.09
CA PRO A 466 -6.08 -2.69 -0.98
C PRO A 466 -6.26 -3.26 -2.39
N LEU A 467 -6.12 -4.58 -2.55
CA LEU A 467 -6.13 -5.28 -3.84
C LEU A 467 -7.56 -5.57 -4.32
N VAL A 468 -7.75 -5.51 -5.64
CA VAL A 468 -8.84 -6.18 -6.36
C VAL A 468 -8.23 -6.88 -7.57
N GLU A 469 -8.45 -8.19 -7.70
CA GLU A 469 -8.07 -8.92 -8.91
C GLU A 469 -9.16 -8.71 -9.97
N VAL A 470 -8.78 -8.18 -11.13
CA VAL A 470 -9.65 -8.02 -12.30
C VAL A 470 -9.35 -9.18 -13.25
N VAL A 471 -10.25 -10.14 -13.31
CA VAL A 471 -9.98 -11.42 -13.98
C VAL A 471 -10.51 -11.39 -15.41
N ARG A 472 -9.60 -11.55 -16.36
CA ARG A 472 -9.85 -11.59 -17.80
C ARG A 472 -10.14 -13.02 -18.24
N THR A 473 -11.25 -13.20 -18.96
CA THR A 473 -11.51 -14.44 -19.73
C THR A 473 -10.97 -14.28 -21.16
N PRO A 474 -10.86 -15.36 -21.94
CA PRO A 474 -10.55 -15.27 -23.38
C PRO A 474 -11.54 -14.41 -24.18
N PHE A 475 -12.74 -14.17 -23.65
CA PHE A 475 -13.79 -13.40 -24.32
C PHE A 475 -13.81 -11.92 -23.91
N THR A 476 -13.34 -11.59 -22.70
CA THR A 476 -13.53 -10.29 -22.07
C THR A 476 -12.91 -9.17 -22.90
N SER A 477 -13.71 -8.13 -23.18
CA SER A 477 -13.26 -7.01 -24.01
C SER A 477 -12.29 -6.09 -23.24
N GLU A 478 -11.44 -5.39 -23.99
CA GLU A 478 -10.54 -4.40 -23.38
C GLU A 478 -11.32 -3.22 -22.78
N GLU A 479 -12.48 -2.88 -23.32
CA GLU A 479 -13.40 -1.88 -22.77
C GLU A 479 -13.90 -2.24 -21.38
N ALA A 480 -14.28 -3.50 -21.16
CA ALA A 480 -14.71 -3.96 -19.85
C ALA A 480 -13.55 -3.90 -18.85
N ILE A 481 -12.35 -4.38 -19.22
CA ILE A 481 -11.16 -4.32 -18.36
C ILE A 481 -10.80 -2.87 -18.01
N ALA A 482 -10.77 -1.97 -19.00
CA ALA A 482 -10.45 -0.57 -18.79
C ALA A 482 -11.44 0.11 -17.83
N ALA A 483 -12.75 -0.12 -18.01
CA ALA A 483 -13.79 0.42 -17.13
C ALA A 483 -13.68 -0.12 -15.70
N LEU A 484 -13.38 -1.42 -15.53
CA LEU A 484 -13.20 -2.04 -14.22
C LEU A 484 -11.94 -1.52 -13.50
N VAL A 485 -10.82 -1.36 -14.22
CA VAL A 485 -9.60 -0.76 -13.66
C VAL A 485 -9.87 0.66 -13.14
N GLU A 486 -10.59 1.48 -13.90
CA GLU A 486 -10.96 2.82 -13.46
C GLU A 486 -11.94 2.82 -12.28
N LEU A 487 -12.89 1.87 -12.24
CA LEU A 487 -13.75 1.69 -11.08
C LEU A 487 -12.93 1.38 -9.82
N VAL A 488 -12.04 0.39 -9.90
CA VAL A 488 -11.18 -0.03 -8.78
C VAL A 488 -10.31 1.14 -8.29
N ARG A 489 -9.75 1.92 -9.23
CA ARG A 489 -9.00 3.15 -8.91
C ARG A 489 -9.90 4.19 -8.22
N LYS A 490 -11.10 4.44 -8.74
CA LYS A 490 -12.07 5.41 -8.20
C LYS A 490 -12.45 5.07 -6.76
N VAL A 491 -12.62 3.78 -6.43
CA VAL A 491 -12.95 3.34 -5.06
C VAL A 491 -11.73 3.23 -4.14
N GLY A 492 -10.57 3.77 -4.55
CA GLY A 492 -9.35 3.86 -3.74
C GLY A 492 -8.56 2.55 -3.62
N LYS A 493 -8.89 1.54 -4.43
CA LYS A 493 -8.22 0.23 -4.46
C LYS A 493 -7.13 0.19 -5.54
N VAL A 494 -6.44 -0.94 -5.63
CA VAL A 494 -5.39 -1.21 -6.63
C VAL A 494 -5.84 -2.39 -7.47
N PRO A 495 -6.07 -2.19 -8.78
CA PRO A 495 -6.42 -3.28 -9.68
C PRO A 495 -5.18 -4.05 -10.10
N VAL A 496 -5.26 -5.37 -10.11
CA VAL A 496 -4.29 -6.25 -10.76
C VAL A 496 -5.06 -7.10 -11.77
N VAL A 497 -4.75 -6.94 -13.06
CA VAL A 497 -5.42 -7.72 -14.11
C VAL A 497 -4.69 -9.04 -14.30
N VAL A 498 -5.44 -10.14 -14.23
CA VAL A 498 -4.94 -11.52 -14.32
C VAL A 498 -5.84 -12.32 -15.25
N ASN A 499 -5.32 -13.36 -15.87
CA ASN A 499 -6.12 -14.28 -16.69
C ASN A 499 -6.85 -15.30 -15.81
N ASP A 500 -8.00 -15.77 -16.28
CA ASP A 500 -8.83 -16.74 -15.57
C ASP A 500 -8.06 -18.05 -15.31
N SER A 501 -8.06 -18.45 -14.04
CA SER A 501 -7.44 -19.67 -13.54
C SER A 501 -8.08 -19.98 -12.19
N PRO A 502 -8.27 -21.25 -11.78
CA PRO A 502 -8.83 -21.53 -10.47
C PRO A 502 -7.96 -20.91 -9.37
N GLY A 503 -8.57 -20.04 -8.56
CA GLY A 503 -7.86 -19.29 -7.52
C GLY A 503 -7.09 -18.05 -7.97
N PHE A 504 -7.16 -17.71 -9.26
CA PHE A 504 -6.47 -16.58 -9.89
C PHE A 504 -4.98 -16.57 -9.55
N VAL A 505 -4.44 -15.45 -9.06
CA VAL A 505 -3.05 -15.37 -8.61
C VAL A 505 -2.97 -15.58 -7.11
N VAL A 506 -3.72 -14.78 -6.33
CA VAL A 506 -3.51 -14.71 -4.88
C VAL A 506 -3.86 -16.03 -4.17
N ASN A 507 -5.06 -16.55 -4.38
CA ASN A 507 -5.49 -17.77 -3.69
C ASN A 507 -4.72 -18.99 -4.19
N ARG A 508 -4.44 -19.05 -5.49
CA ARG A 508 -3.65 -20.11 -6.12
C ARG A 508 -2.24 -20.22 -5.50
N ILE A 509 -1.55 -19.10 -5.29
CA ILE A 509 -0.21 -19.09 -4.70
C ILE A 509 -0.26 -19.25 -3.17
N LEU A 510 -1.29 -18.72 -2.50
CA LEU A 510 -1.42 -18.81 -1.05
C LEU A 510 -1.71 -20.24 -0.57
N PHE A 511 -2.50 -21.01 -1.32
CA PHE A 511 -2.96 -22.32 -0.88
C PHE A 511 -1.83 -23.33 -0.59
N PRO A 512 -0.79 -23.50 -1.44
CA PRO A 512 0.35 -24.35 -1.13
C PRO A 512 1.05 -24.02 0.20
N TYR A 513 1.10 -22.74 0.58
CA TYR A 513 1.67 -22.31 1.87
C TYR A 513 0.81 -22.72 3.07
N LEU A 514 -0.52 -22.61 2.94
CA LEU A 514 -1.45 -23.04 3.98
C LEU A 514 -1.48 -24.57 4.10
N ASP A 515 -1.47 -25.28 2.97
CA ASP A 515 -1.42 -26.74 2.93
C ASP A 515 -0.16 -27.27 3.62
N GLU A 516 1.00 -26.68 3.31
CA GLU A 516 2.27 -27.11 3.92
C GLU A 516 2.30 -26.83 5.43
N ALA A 517 1.70 -25.75 5.89
CA ALA A 517 1.58 -25.48 7.33
C ALA A 517 0.76 -26.56 8.07
N VAL A 518 -0.32 -27.06 7.46
CA VAL A 518 -1.10 -28.17 8.02
C VAL A 518 -0.28 -29.47 7.99
N ARG A 519 0.49 -29.73 6.93
CA ARG A 519 1.40 -30.89 6.86
C ARG A 519 2.46 -30.86 7.95
N LEU A 520 3.14 -29.72 8.12
CA LEU A 520 4.12 -29.51 9.18
C LEU A 520 3.54 -29.79 10.57
N LEU A 521 2.32 -29.34 10.83
CA LEU A 521 1.62 -29.62 12.08
C LEU A 521 1.35 -31.13 12.26
N ARG A 522 0.92 -31.81 11.20
CA ARG A 522 0.67 -33.26 11.21
C ARG A 522 1.95 -34.09 11.37
N GLU A 523 3.08 -33.56 10.91
CA GLU A 523 4.41 -34.15 11.10
C GLU A 523 4.97 -33.91 12.52
N GLY A 524 4.24 -33.18 13.36
CA GLY A 524 4.57 -32.99 14.77
C GLY A 524 5.32 -31.71 15.09
N ILE A 525 5.39 -30.76 14.16
CA ILE A 525 5.92 -29.42 14.43
C ILE A 525 4.87 -28.60 15.18
N ALA A 526 5.28 -27.93 16.26
CA ALA A 526 4.38 -27.11 17.05
C ALA A 526 3.79 -25.95 16.23
N ALA A 527 2.48 -25.72 16.35
CA ALA A 527 1.76 -24.65 15.63
C ALA A 527 2.43 -23.26 15.79
N GLU A 528 2.86 -22.94 17.01
CA GLU A 528 3.52 -21.68 17.32
C GLU A 528 4.89 -21.54 16.67
N ALA A 529 5.59 -22.65 16.41
CA ALA A 529 6.86 -22.63 15.69
C ALA A 529 6.65 -22.34 14.21
N ILE A 530 5.66 -22.98 13.58
CA ILE A 530 5.28 -22.75 12.18
C ILE A 530 4.89 -21.28 11.98
N ASP A 531 4.01 -20.75 12.85
CA ASP A 531 3.56 -19.37 12.77
C ASP A 531 4.70 -18.36 13.01
N ARG A 532 5.57 -18.63 13.99
CA ARG A 532 6.72 -17.78 14.27
C ARG A 532 7.73 -17.77 13.12
N ALA A 533 7.98 -18.90 12.47
CA ALA A 533 8.88 -18.98 11.31
C ALA A 533 8.39 -18.09 10.16
N ALA A 534 7.08 -18.10 9.89
CA ALA A 534 6.47 -17.24 8.88
C ALA A 534 6.52 -15.75 9.24
N VAL A 535 6.23 -15.39 10.51
CA VAL A 535 6.33 -13.99 10.97
C VAL A 535 7.77 -13.49 10.93
N ARG A 536 8.74 -14.34 11.30
CA ARG A 536 10.18 -14.06 11.19
C ARG A 536 10.63 -13.92 9.74
N PHE A 537 10.05 -14.64 8.80
CA PHE A 537 10.33 -14.41 7.37
C PHE A 537 9.86 -13.02 6.92
N GLY A 538 8.77 -12.51 7.51
CA GLY A 538 8.18 -11.21 7.21
C GLY A 538 6.68 -11.23 6.91
N MET A 539 5.99 -12.37 7.06
CA MET A 539 4.54 -12.45 6.89
C MET A 539 3.82 -11.67 8.01
N PRO A 540 2.65 -11.05 7.74
CA PRO A 540 1.93 -10.27 8.75
C PRO A 540 1.35 -11.13 9.87
N MET A 541 1.11 -12.40 9.60
CA MET A 541 0.50 -13.39 10.49
C MET A 541 1.02 -14.78 10.10
N GLY A 542 1.07 -15.71 11.06
CA GLY A 542 1.41 -17.10 10.77
C GLY A 542 0.29 -17.83 9.99
N PRO A 543 0.60 -18.90 9.24
CA PRO A 543 -0.37 -19.57 8.37
C PRO A 543 -1.52 -20.23 9.13
N LEU A 544 -1.27 -20.80 10.32
CA LEU A 544 -2.32 -21.47 11.09
C LEU A 544 -3.25 -20.44 11.75
N GLU A 545 -2.70 -19.34 12.26
CA GLU A 545 -3.50 -18.21 12.73
C GLU A 545 -4.30 -17.55 11.60
N LEU A 546 -3.73 -17.49 10.39
CA LEU A 546 -4.43 -17.00 9.20
C LEU A 546 -5.61 -17.89 8.83
N LEU A 547 -5.46 -19.22 8.86
CA LEU A 547 -6.57 -20.16 8.65
C LEU A 547 -7.71 -19.95 9.67
N ASP A 548 -7.38 -19.72 10.94
CA ASP A 548 -8.37 -19.41 11.97
C ASP A 548 -9.07 -18.06 11.73
N GLN A 549 -8.37 -17.09 11.16
CA GLN A 549 -8.90 -15.76 10.84
C GLN A 549 -9.80 -15.78 9.59
N ILE A 550 -9.47 -16.61 8.58
CA ILE A 550 -10.31 -16.86 7.40
C ILE A 550 -11.56 -17.64 7.80
N GLY A 551 -11.39 -18.67 8.62
CA GLY A 551 -12.43 -19.63 8.99
C GLY A 551 -12.18 -20.97 8.32
N VAL A 552 -12.19 -22.03 9.13
CA VAL A 552 -11.78 -23.37 8.70
C VAL A 552 -12.78 -23.99 7.72
N ASP A 553 -14.06 -23.64 7.82
CA ASP A 553 -15.10 -24.04 6.87
C ASP A 553 -14.89 -23.43 5.47
N ILE A 554 -14.54 -22.15 5.41
CA ILE A 554 -14.21 -21.49 4.13
C ILE A 554 -12.95 -22.11 3.54
N ALA A 555 -11.93 -22.34 4.37
CA ALA A 555 -10.71 -23.01 3.94
C ALA A 555 -10.98 -24.45 3.45
N ALA A 556 -11.90 -25.17 4.07
CA ALA A 556 -12.33 -26.51 3.63
C ALA A 556 -12.96 -26.47 2.24
N ASP A 557 -13.87 -25.53 1.99
CA ASP A 557 -14.52 -25.37 0.68
C ASP A 557 -13.51 -25.06 -0.41
N VAL A 558 -12.63 -24.09 -0.15
CA VAL A 558 -11.56 -23.67 -1.08
C VAL A 558 -10.57 -24.80 -1.34
N SER A 559 -10.18 -25.56 -0.31
CA SER A 559 -9.23 -26.68 -0.44
C SER A 559 -9.73 -27.77 -1.38
N ARG A 560 -11.03 -28.02 -1.45
CA ARG A 560 -11.61 -29.01 -2.37
C ARG A 560 -11.52 -28.56 -3.83
N THR A 561 -11.67 -27.26 -4.09
CA THR A 561 -11.50 -26.72 -5.44
C THR A 561 -10.05 -26.82 -5.91
N PHE A 562 -9.09 -26.58 -5.01
CA PHE A 562 -7.66 -26.70 -5.33
C PHE A 562 -7.13 -28.14 -5.33
N ALA A 563 -7.84 -29.10 -4.74
CA ALA A 563 -7.42 -30.51 -4.73
C ALA A 563 -7.20 -31.05 -6.15
N ALA A 564 -7.97 -30.58 -7.14
CA ALA A 564 -7.80 -30.93 -8.55
C ALA A 564 -6.52 -30.36 -9.19
N LEU A 565 -5.94 -29.31 -8.60
CA LEU A 565 -4.69 -28.68 -9.04
C LEU A 565 -3.46 -29.17 -8.26
N ALA A 566 -3.65 -29.94 -7.19
CA ALA A 566 -2.56 -30.40 -6.35
C ALA A 566 -1.77 -31.52 -7.04
N ALA A 567 -0.44 -31.47 -6.92
CA ALA A 567 0.45 -32.50 -7.47
C ALA A 567 0.30 -33.87 -6.77
N GLU A 568 -0.23 -33.86 -5.54
CA GLU A 568 -0.49 -35.05 -4.73
C GLU A 568 -1.71 -34.81 -3.82
N PRO A 569 -2.35 -35.88 -3.33
CA PRO A 569 -3.43 -35.75 -2.35
C PRO A 569 -3.01 -34.89 -1.15
N SER A 570 -3.85 -33.92 -0.84
CA SER A 570 -3.68 -33.08 0.34
C SER A 570 -4.40 -33.69 1.53
N PRO A 571 -3.78 -33.71 2.73
CA PRO A 571 -4.45 -34.11 3.97
C PRO A 571 -5.36 -33.02 4.55
N THR A 572 -5.28 -31.83 3.99
CA THR A 572 -5.89 -30.62 4.53
C THR A 572 -7.42 -30.64 4.43
N PRO A 573 -8.04 -31.10 3.32
CA PRO A 573 -9.49 -31.24 3.23
C PRO A 573 -10.10 -32.14 4.32
N GLU A 574 -9.54 -33.33 4.57
CA GLU A 574 -10.07 -34.23 5.61
C GLU A 574 -9.85 -33.65 7.00
N TYR A 575 -8.70 -33.01 7.23
CA TYR A 575 -8.39 -32.37 8.51
C TYR A 575 -9.36 -31.23 8.82
N PHE A 576 -9.62 -30.35 7.85
CA PHE A 576 -10.60 -29.29 7.99
C PHE A 576 -12.02 -29.82 8.15
N ALA A 577 -12.40 -30.89 7.43
CA ALA A 577 -13.71 -31.52 7.61
C ALA A 577 -13.90 -32.02 9.06
N ALA A 578 -12.88 -32.62 9.66
CA ALA A 578 -12.92 -33.06 11.04
C ALA A 578 -13.00 -31.90 12.04
N MET A 579 -12.28 -30.79 11.80
CA MET A 579 -12.39 -29.57 12.60
C MET A 579 -13.78 -28.95 12.52
N VAL A 580 -14.37 -28.88 11.32
CA VAL A 580 -15.73 -28.37 11.09
C VAL A 580 -16.75 -29.23 11.83
N ALA A 581 -16.61 -30.56 11.80
CA ALA A 581 -17.47 -31.47 12.54
C ALA A 581 -17.38 -31.28 14.07
N ASP A 582 -16.21 -30.90 14.61
CA ASP A 582 -16.01 -30.53 16.02
C ASP A 582 -16.39 -29.06 16.32
N GLY A 583 -16.94 -28.32 15.35
CA GLY A 583 -17.30 -26.91 15.51
C GLY A 583 -16.10 -25.97 15.71
N ALA A 584 -14.88 -26.41 15.39
CA ALA A 584 -13.66 -25.61 15.47
C ALA A 584 -13.47 -24.79 14.18
N LEU A 585 -14.30 -23.76 14.01
CA LEU A 585 -14.36 -22.95 12.79
C LEU A 585 -13.36 -21.79 12.75
N GLY A 586 -12.42 -21.73 13.68
CA GLY A 586 -11.49 -20.62 13.84
C GLY A 586 -12.03 -19.52 14.76
N LYS A 587 -11.52 -18.30 14.58
CA LYS A 587 -11.78 -17.14 15.45
C LYS A 587 -13.26 -16.84 15.62
N LYS A 588 -14.08 -17.00 14.58
CA LYS A 588 -15.53 -16.75 14.61
C LYS A 588 -16.29 -17.67 15.58
N SER A 589 -15.74 -18.85 15.88
CA SER A 589 -16.30 -19.81 16.84
C SER A 589 -15.58 -19.80 18.19
N GLY A 590 -14.57 -18.95 18.36
CA GLY A 590 -13.69 -18.94 19.55
C GLY A 590 -12.64 -20.06 19.56
N ARG A 591 -12.63 -20.97 18.57
CA ARG A 591 -11.74 -22.13 18.55
C ARG A 591 -11.42 -22.60 17.12
N GLY A 592 -10.14 -22.75 16.80
CA GLY A 592 -9.62 -23.38 15.58
C GLY A 592 -8.32 -24.12 15.89
N PHE A 593 -7.21 -23.79 15.23
CA PHE A 593 -5.86 -24.19 15.68
C PHE A 593 -5.49 -23.56 17.03
N TYR A 594 -6.03 -22.37 17.30
CA TYR A 594 -5.89 -21.65 18.56
C TYR A 594 -7.23 -21.43 19.25
N ARG A 595 -7.16 -21.03 20.52
CA ARG A 595 -8.31 -20.57 21.30
C ARG A 595 -8.39 -19.05 21.30
N TYR A 596 -9.59 -18.52 21.15
CA TYR A 596 -9.87 -17.08 21.04
C TYR A 596 -10.91 -16.63 22.07
N ASP A 597 -10.69 -15.42 22.59
CA ASP A 597 -11.60 -14.68 23.46
C ASP A 597 -11.82 -13.32 22.80
N GLY A 598 -12.88 -13.25 21.97
CA GLY A 598 -13.07 -12.17 21.01
C GLY A 598 -11.87 -12.03 20.06
N GLU A 599 -11.21 -10.88 20.12
CA GLU A 599 -10.02 -10.60 19.30
C GLU A 599 -8.72 -11.22 19.84
N LYS A 600 -8.70 -11.71 21.09
CA LYS A 600 -7.46 -12.13 21.76
C LYS A 600 -7.20 -13.63 21.60
N LYS A 601 -6.03 -13.98 21.06
CA LYS A 601 -5.46 -15.33 21.06
C LYS A 601 -5.07 -15.73 22.50
N LYS A 602 -5.59 -16.85 23.01
CA LYS A 602 -5.39 -17.35 24.39
C LYS A 602 -4.48 -18.56 24.50
N GLY A 603 -3.97 -19.06 23.36
CA GLY A 603 -3.04 -20.19 23.28
C GLY A 603 -3.53 -21.26 22.30
N VAL A 604 -2.76 -22.35 22.21
CA VAL A 604 -3.01 -23.47 21.30
C VAL A 604 -4.27 -24.24 21.70
N SER A 605 -5.04 -24.73 20.72
CA SER A 605 -6.21 -25.59 20.91
C SER A 605 -5.83 -27.09 20.78
N PRO A 606 -6.75 -28.04 21.06
CA PRO A 606 -6.52 -29.46 20.76
C PRO A 606 -6.26 -29.80 19.28
N TRP A 607 -6.58 -28.89 18.36
CA TRP A 607 -6.28 -29.02 16.92
C TRP A 607 -4.90 -28.43 16.58
N GLY A 608 -4.44 -27.39 17.27
CA GLY A 608 -3.06 -26.90 17.12
C GLY A 608 -2.02 -27.72 17.89
N GLN A 609 -2.45 -28.74 18.65
CA GLN A 609 -1.56 -29.64 19.38
C GLN A 609 -1.06 -30.78 18.48
N VAL A 610 0.21 -31.13 18.67
CA VAL A 610 0.83 -32.30 18.03
C VAL A 610 0.12 -33.57 18.49
N ARG A 611 -0.45 -34.34 17.54
CA ARG A 611 -1.06 -35.64 17.83
C ARG A 611 -0.21 -36.76 17.24
N GLY A 612 0.52 -37.47 18.11
CA GLY A 612 0.95 -38.86 17.88
C GLY A 612 1.86 -39.14 16.67
N GLY A 613 2.94 -38.39 16.49
CA GLY A 613 4.06 -38.76 15.62
C GLY A 613 5.32 -39.10 16.43
N GLU A 614 6.12 -40.07 15.98
CA GLU A 614 7.53 -40.13 16.39
C GLU A 614 8.14 -38.76 16.09
N ALA A 615 8.77 -38.12 17.08
CA ALA A 615 9.33 -36.80 16.93
C ALA A 615 10.32 -36.80 15.76
N VAL A 616 9.90 -36.31 14.60
CA VAL A 616 10.81 -36.05 13.49
C VAL A 616 11.87 -35.11 14.03
N ALA A 617 13.14 -35.49 13.84
CA ALA A 617 14.31 -34.80 14.37
C ALA A 617 14.13 -33.27 14.30
N SER A 618 14.48 -32.60 15.39
CA SER A 618 14.36 -31.14 15.58
C SER A 618 14.68 -30.39 14.28
N VAL A 619 13.63 -29.98 13.56
CA VAL A 619 13.79 -29.09 12.41
C VAL A 619 14.32 -27.78 12.98
N SER A 620 15.57 -27.45 12.68
CA SER A 620 16.19 -26.25 13.23
C SER A 620 15.49 -25.02 12.66
N ASP A 621 15.03 -24.16 13.58
CA ASP A 621 14.45 -22.85 13.29
C ASP A 621 15.55 -21.77 13.21
N GLU A 622 16.82 -22.19 13.17
CA GLU A 622 18.00 -21.33 13.04
C GLU A 622 18.19 -20.94 11.57
N GLU A 623 18.27 -19.64 11.31
CA GLU A 623 18.60 -19.10 10.00
C GLU A 623 20.05 -19.44 9.66
N VAL A 624 20.27 -19.97 8.46
CA VAL A 624 21.61 -20.11 7.89
C VAL A 624 22.04 -18.73 7.42
N GLU A 625 23.31 -18.35 7.63
CA GLU A 625 23.89 -17.01 7.40
C GLU A 625 23.57 -16.37 6.04
N ASN A 626 23.06 -17.14 5.07
CA ASN A 626 22.61 -16.65 3.77
C ASN A 626 21.31 -17.32 3.27
N GLY A 627 20.44 -17.88 4.10
CA GLY A 627 19.30 -18.68 3.63
C GLY A 627 18.08 -18.74 4.55
N LEU A 628 17.01 -19.34 4.03
CA LEU A 628 15.81 -19.65 4.81
C LEU A 628 16.07 -20.85 5.75
N SER A 629 15.52 -20.83 6.96
CA SER A 629 15.48 -22.04 7.82
C SER A 629 14.69 -23.16 7.13
N GLU A 630 14.85 -24.42 7.53
CA GLU A 630 14.12 -25.52 6.88
C GLU A 630 12.58 -25.32 6.97
N LEU A 631 12.07 -24.80 8.08
CA LEU A 631 10.65 -24.43 8.21
C LEU A 631 10.25 -23.34 7.21
N GLN A 632 11.09 -22.30 7.06
CA GLN A 632 10.84 -21.24 6.08
C GLN A 632 10.96 -21.75 4.64
N GLN A 633 11.92 -22.62 4.31
CA GLN A 633 12.04 -23.22 2.99
C GLN A 633 10.76 -23.98 2.64
N ARG A 634 10.28 -24.82 3.55
CA ARG A 634 9.05 -25.59 3.36
C ARG A 634 7.85 -24.67 3.17
N LEU A 635 7.72 -23.58 3.93
CA LEU A 635 6.59 -22.66 3.79
C LEU A 635 6.67 -21.75 2.55
N ILE A 636 7.85 -21.20 2.24
CA ILE A 636 8.00 -20.13 1.25
C ILE A 636 8.25 -20.67 -0.16
N TYR A 637 8.99 -21.77 -0.32
CA TYR A 637 9.27 -22.33 -1.65
C TYR A 637 8.05 -22.83 -2.41
N PRO A 638 7.01 -23.39 -1.78
CA PRO A 638 5.76 -23.66 -2.48
C PRO A 638 5.14 -22.41 -3.09
N MET A 639 5.18 -21.26 -2.40
CA MET A 639 4.68 -19.99 -2.96
C MET A 639 5.54 -19.52 -4.14
N ILE A 640 6.87 -19.56 -4.00
CA ILE A 640 7.79 -19.18 -5.10
C ILE A 640 7.56 -20.07 -6.32
N ASN A 641 7.45 -21.38 -6.09
CA ASN A 641 7.27 -22.37 -7.13
C ASN A 641 5.91 -22.18 -7.85
N GLU A 642 4.84 -21.95 -7.10
CA GLU A 642 3.52 -21.71 -7.69
C GLU A 642 3.43 -20.33 -8.38
N ALA A 643 4.13 -19.31 -7.87
CA ALA A 643 4.28 -18.03 -8.54
C ALA A 643 4.97 -18.19 -9.91
N ALA A 644 6.03 -18.98 -9.98
CA ALA A 644 6.68 -19.30 -11.25
C ALA A 644 5.74 -20.05 -12.21
N ARG A 645 4.93 -20.99 -11.71
CA ARG A 645 3.90 -21.68 -12.53
C ARG A 645 2.81 -20.75 -13.02
N CYS A 646 2.40 -19.77 -12.22
CA CYS A 646 1.42 -18.77 -12.64
C CYS A 646 1.93 -17.92 -13.81
N LEU A 647 3.23 -17.57 -13.80
CA LEU A 647 3.87 -16.88 -14.92
C LEU A 647 4.04 -17.80 -16.13
N GLU A 648 4.49 -19.04 -15.91
CA GLU A 648 4.65 -20.07 -16.95
C GLU A 648 3.34 -20.37 -17.69
N SER A 649 2.23 -20.50 -16.97
CA SER A 649 0.92 -20.78 -17.55
C SER A 649 0.16 -19.52 -18.00
N GLY A 650 0.78 -18.34 -17.96
CA GLY A 650 0.20 -17.08 -18.41
C GLY A 650 -0.99 -16.56 -17.59
N VAL A 651 -1.10 -16.93 -16.29
CA VAL A 651 -2.09 -16.32 -15.38
C VAL A 651 -1.78 -14.84 -15.18
N ALA A 652 -0.50 -14.50 -15.10
CA ALA A 652 -0.01 -13.13 -15.14
C ALA A 652 1.05 -13.01 -16.24
N GLU A 653 1.07 -11.86 -16.93
CA GLU A 653 1.98 -11.64 -18.07
C GLU A 653 3.42 -11.29 -17.66
N GLU A 654 3.60 -10.70 -16.47
CA GLU A 654 4.88 -10.19 -15.97
C GLU A 654 5.05 -10.50 -14.48
N ALA A 655 6.30 -10.70 -14.04
CA ALA A 655 6.62 -11.03 -12.64
C ALA A 655 6.10 -9.99 -11.62
N TRP A 656 6.20 -8.69 -11.95
CA TRP A 656 5.77 -7.60 -11.06
C TRP A 656 4.28 -7.65 -10.73
N ILE A 657 3.46 -8.23 -11.61
CA ILE A 657 2.01 -8.37 -11.41
C ILE A 657 1.76 -9.35 -10.26
N ILE A 658 2.46 -10.49 -10.26
CA ILE A 658 2.36 -11.52 -9.23
C ILE A 658 2.87 -10.98 -7.90
N ASP A 659 4.04 -10.36 -7.91
CA ASP A 659 4.65 -9.81 -6.70
C ASP A 659 3.78 -8.74 -6.06
N LEU A 660 3.26 -7.79 -6.86
CA LEU A 660 2.32 -6.77 -6.37
C LEU A 660 1.03 -7.38 -5.83
N ALA A 661 0.45 -8.36 -6.52
CA ALA A 661 -0.77 -9.04 -6.07
C ALA A 661 -0.54 -9.76 -4.74
N MET A 662 0.56 -10.49 -4.58
CA MET A 662 0.86 -11.20 -3.34
C MET A 662 1.16 -10.24 -2.19
N VAL A 663 1.90 -9.15 -2.42
CA VAL A 663 2.16 -8.12 -1.41
C VAL A 663 0.85 -7.46 -0.95
N LEU A 664 -0.03 -7.08 -1.89
CA LEU A 664 -1.28 -6.37 -1.55
C LEU A 664 -2.40 -7.29 -1.05
N GLY A 665 -2.42 -8.54 -1.50
CA GLY A 665 -3.45 -9.53 -1.19
C GLY A 665 -3.20 -10.32 0.08
N THR A 666 -1.95 -10.79 0.29
CA THR A 666 -1.59 -11.63 1.45
C THR A 666 -0.68 -10.92 2.45
N GLY A 667 -0.10 -9.78 2.07
CA GLY A 667 0.92 -9.11 2.85
C GLY A 667 2.30 -9.77 2.74
N PHE A 668 2.57 -10.52 1.67
CA PHE A 668 3.87 -11.17 1.44
C PHE A 668 5.01 -10.17 1.64
N ALA A 669 5.80 -10.37 2.71
CA ALA A 669 6.94 -9.56 3.15
C ALA A 669 7.34 -8.38 2.22
N PRO A 670 6.71 -7.19 2.33
CA PRO A 670 6.87 -6.11 1.34
C PRO A 670 8.32 -5.65 1.12
N PHE A 671 9.14 -5.66 2.17
CA PHE A 671 10.58 -5.35 2.10
C PHE A 671 11.39 -6.34 1.25
N ARG A 672 10.83 -7.49 0.89
CA ARG A 672 11.40 -8.48 -0.03
C ARG A 672 10.84 -8.37 -1.46
N GLY A 673 9.91 -7.43 -1.72
CA GLY A 673 9.34 -7.18 -3.05
C GLY A 673 8.22 -8.13 -3.48
N GLY A 674 8.25 -9.40 -3.06
CA GLY A 674 7.28 -10.43 -3.44
C GLY A 674 7.94 -11.80 -3.58
N PRO A 675 7.19 -12.87 -3.89
CA PRO A 675 7.75 -14.21 -4.05
C PRO A 675 8.83 -14.30 -5.14
N LEU A 676 8.65 -13.66 -6.31
CA LEU A 676 9.59 -13.77 -7.42
C LEU A 676 10.85 -12.93 -7.17
N HIS A 677 10.72 -11.71 -6.62
CA HIS A 677 11.87 -10.97 -6.10
C HIS A 677 12.62 -11.72 -5.00
N THR A 678 11.91 -12.44 -4.14
CA THR A 678 12.55 -13.28 -3.10
C THR A 678 13.34 -14.41 -3.75
N ALA A 679 12.83 -15.01 -4.84
CA ALA A 679 13.54 -16.05 -5.59
C ALA A 679 14.85 -15.52 -6.17
N ASP A 680 14.82 -14.35 -6.81
CA ASP A 680 16.02 -13.67 -7.34
C ASP A 680 17.02 -13.36 -6.22
N ALA A 681 16.55 -12.84 -5.08
CA ALA A 681 17.41 -12.51 -3.94
C ALA A 681 18.08 -13.75 -3.30
N LEU A 682 17.43 -14.91 -3.34
CA LEU A 682 18.00 -16.18 -2.88
C LEU A 682 18.92 -16.82 -3.94
N GLY A 683 18.75 -16.43 -5.21
CA GLY A 683 19.39 -17.00 -6.38
C GLY A 683 18.60 -18.17 -6.95
N ILE A 684 18.14 -18.05 -8.21
CA ILE A 684 17.31 -19.06 -8.87
C ILE A 684 17.95 -20.46 -8.91
N PRO A 685 19.25 -20.63 -9.21
CA PRO A 685 19.89 -21.95 -9.17
C PRO A 685 19.84 -22.59 -7.78
N ARG A 686 19.89 -21.79 -6.73
CA ARG A 686 19.77 -22.29 -5.35
C ARG A 686 18.35 -22.73 -5.05
N VAL A 687 17.36 -21.92 -5.40
CA VAL A 687 15.93 -22.25 -5.21
C VAL A 687 15.60 -23.59 -5.86
N VAL A 688 16.06 -23.82 -7.11
CA VAL A 688 15.87 -25.12 -7.80
C VAL A 688 16.53 -26.28 -7.05
N ARG A 689 17.79 -26.13 -6.63
CA ARG A 689 18.49 -27.19 -5.87
C ARG A 689 17.78 -27.53 -4.57
N GLU A 690 17.33 -26.53 -3.82
CA GLU A 690 16.66 -26.75 -2.54
C GLU A 690 15.25 -27.34 -2.74
N LEU A 691 14.52 -26.93 -3.78
CA LEU A 691 13.27 -27.57 -4.19
C LEU A 691 13.48 -29.06 -4.57
N ASP A 692 14.53 -29.42 -5.31
CA ASP A 692 14.87 -30.82 -5.62
C ASP A 692 15.22 -31.63 -4.35
N VAL A 693 15.85 -31.00 -3.35
CA VAL A 693 16.10 -31.63 -2.03
C VAL A 693 14.78 -31.86 -1.28
N LEU A 694 13.92 -30.84 -1.20
CA LEU A 694 12.61 -30.97 -0.56
C LEU A 694 11.72 -31.97 -1.27
N GLN A 695 11.77 -32.03 -2.61
CA GLN A 695 11.03 -33.01 -3.40
C GLN A 695 11.41 -34.45 -3.02
N ARG A 696 12.71 -34.73 -2.90
CA ARG A 696 13.20 -36.06 -2.49
C ARG A 696 12.82 -36.43 -1.06
N ARG A 697 12.80 -35.45 -0.15
CA ARG A 697 12.50 -35.68 1.27
C ARG A 697 11.01 -35.77 1.57
N PHE A 698 10.21 -34.94 0.91
CA PHE A 698 8.84 -34.69 1.32
C PHE A 698 7.80 -34.96 0.25
N GLY A 699 8.16 -35.00 -1.04
CA GLY A 699 7.25 -35.41 -2.12
C GLY A 699 7.11 -34.42 -3.28
N PRO A 700 6.31 -34.78 -4.30
CA PRO A 700 6.20 -34.09 -5.58
C PRO A 700 5.68 -32.66 -5.52
N ARG A 701 5.03 -32.21 -4.43
CA ARG A 701 4.59 -30.81 -4.29
C ARG A 701 5.73 -29.79 -4.40
N PHE A 702 6.97 -30.20 -4.08
CA PHE A 702 8.17 -29.38 -4.23
C PHE A 702 8.84 -29.51 -5.60
N THR A 703 8.23 -30.18 -6.58
CA THR A 703 8.82 -30.31 -7.92
C THR A 703 9.03 -28.92 -8.53
N PRO A 704 10.27 -28.51 -8.84
CA PRO A 704 10.54 -27.19 -9.41
C PRO A 704 9.78 -26.97 -10.72
N ALA A 705 9.14 -25.80 -10.86
CA ALA A 705 8.49 -25.34 -12.07
C ALA A 705 9.47 -25.36 -13.26
N ALA A 706 8.96 -25.58 -14.48
CA ALA A 706 9.83 -25.65 -15.64
C ALA A 706 10.50 -24.28 -15.89
N LEU A 707 9.77 -23.19 -15.64
CA LEU A 707 10.32 -21.83 -15.72
C LEU A 707 11.50 -21.62 -14.76
N LEU A 708 11.43 -22.11 -13.52
CA LEU A 708 12.55 -22.02 -12.57
C LEU A 708 13.76 -22.82 -13.05
N ARG A 709 13.56 -24.04 -13.57
CA ARG A 709 14.65 -24.87 -14.12
C ARG A 709 15.31 -24.19 -15.31
N MET A 710 14.50 -23.63 -16.22
CA MET A 710 14.98 -22.89 -17.39
C MET A 710 15.81 -21.68 -16.97
N LEU A 711 15.28 -20.81 -16.10
CA LEU A 711 16.00 -19.63 -15.59
C LEU A 711 17.30 -20.01 -14.86
N ALA A 712 17.29 -21.09 -14.06
CA ALA A 712 18.48 -21.61 -13.42
C ALA A 712 19.54 -22.08 -14.43
N SER A 713 19.13 -22.75 -15.53
CA SER A 713 20.04 -23.23 -16.57
C SER A 713 20.61 -22.11 -17.44
N GLU A 714 19.85 -21.01 -17.60
CA GLU A 714 20.25 -19.83 -18.38
C GLU A 714 20.99 -18.78 -17.54
N GLU A 715 21.15 -19.01 -16.23
CA GLU A 715 21.68 -18.02 -15.26
C GLU A 715 20.95 -16.67 -15.34
N ARG A 716 19.62 -16.73 -15.43
CA ARG A 716 18.72 -15.57 -15.52
C ARG A 716 17.83 -15.47 -14.29
N ASP A 717 17.46 -14.23 -14.00
CA ASP A 717 16.55 -13.84 -12.93
C ASP A 717 15.18 -13.44 -13.51
N PHE A 718 14.14 -13.43 -12.68
CA PHE A 718 12.82 -12.91 -13.07
C PHE A 718 12.90 -11.40 -13.38
N TYR A 719 13.74 -10.68 -12.63
CA TYR A 719 14.01 -9.27 -12.79
C TYR A 719 15.45 -9.07 -13.26
N PRO A 720 15.72 -9.10 -14.58
CA PRO A 720 17.07 -8.87 -15.08
C PRO A 720 17.54 -7.49 -14.63
N ALA A 721 18.76 -7.41 -14.09
CA ALA A 721 19.39 -6.13 -13.82
C ALA A 721 19.37 -5.31 -15.12
N ALA A 722 18.88 -4.06 -15.05
CA ALA A 722 19.01 -3.12 -16.15
C ALA A 722 20.48 -3.12 -16.55
N SER A 723 20.77 -3.52 -17.79
CA SER A 723 22.10 -3.86 -18.27
C SER A 723 23.13 -2.77 -17.95
N SER A 724 23.85 -2.91 -16.84
CA SER A 724 25.25 -2.54 -16.84
C SER A 724 25.92 -3.61 -17.70
N GLU A 725 26.42 -3.25 -18.87
CA GLU A 725 27.28 -4.12 -19.67
C GLU A 725 28.25 -4.83 -18.71
N ARG A 726 28.10 -6.15 -18.57
CA ARG A 726 29.13 -6.97 -17.92
C ARG A 726 30.33 -6.83 -18.83
N VAL A 727 31.26 -5.94 -18.49
CA VAL A 727 32.59 -5.94 -19.09
C VAL A 727 33.15 -7.33 -18.86
N PRO A 728 33.44 -8.12 -19.91
CA PRO A 728 33.97 -9.46 -19.74
C PRO A 728 35.28 -9.36 -18.97
N ALA A 729 35.38 -10.08 -17.86
CA ALA A 729 36.63 -10.26 -17.15
C ALA A 729 37.61 -11.01 -18.05
N GLY A 730 38.51 -10.30 -18.73
CA GLY A 730 39.55 -10.93 -19.53
C GLY A 730 40.10 -10.10 -20.69
N ALA A 731 40.78 -8.99 -20.39
CA ALA A 731 41.87 -8.49 -21.23
C ALA A 731 42.74 -7.55 -20.39
N ALA A 732 43.88 -8.06 -19.91
CA ALA A 732 44.94 -7.21 -19.36
C ALA A 732 45.43 -6.27 -20.48
N PRO A 733 45.52 -4.95 -20.25
CA PRO A 733 46.08 -4.05 -21.26
C PRO A 733 47.59 -4.28 -21.33
N ALA A 734 48.07 -4.64 -22.53
CA ALA A 734 49.47 -4.76 -22.85
C ALA A 734 50.18 -3.41 -22.61
N ALA A 735 51.25 -3.44 -21.81
CA ALA A 735 52.15 -2.31 -21.63
C ALA A 735 52.82 -1.96 -22.96
N GLN A 736 52.53 -0.78 -23.50
CA GLN A 736 53.35 -0.15 -24.52
C GLN A 736 54.16 0.98 -23.89
N SER A 737 55.46 0.72 -23.77
CA SER A 737 56.50 1.69 -23.50
C SER A 737 56.70 2.61 -24.70
N SER A 738 56.57 3.92 -24.52
CA SER A 738 57.16 4.90 -25.43
C SER A 738 57.95 5.94 -24.63
N HIS A 739 59.27 5.88 -24.81
CA HIS A 739 60.21 6.92 -24.40
C HIS A 739 59.98 8.20 -25.22
N PRO A 740 60.18 9.40 -24.65
CA PRO A 740 60.20 10.65 -25.39
C PRO A 740 61.60 10.90 -25.96
N GLN A 741 61.69 11.26 -27.24
CA GLN A 741 62.86 11.90 -27.82
C GLN A 741 62.54 13.35 -28.19
N GLU A 742 63.37 14.24 -27.66
CA GLU A 742 63.47 15.65 -27.97
C GLU A 742 63.89 15.88 -29.44
N ALA A 743 63.36 16.93 -30.07
CA ALA A 743 64.15 18.10 -30.51
C ALA A 743 63.31 19.06 -31.37
N ARG A 744 63.35 20.33 -30.99
CA ARG A 744 63.01 21.54 -31.78
C ARG A 744 64.09 21.82 -32.84
N PRO A 745 63.92 22.71 -33.84
CA PRO A 745 62.98 23.83 -33.94
C PRO A 745 61.81 23.68 -34.91
#